data_AF-A0A2V1ANT3-F1
#
_entry.id   AF-A0A2V1ANT3-F1
#
_cell.length_a   1.000
_cell.length_b   1.000
_cell.length_c   1.000
_cell.angle_alpha   90.00
_cell.angle_beta   90.00
_cell.angle_gamma   90.00
#
_symmetry.space_group_name_H-M   'P 1'
#
loop_
_entity.id
_entity.type
_entity.pdbx_description
1 polymer ?
#
loop_
_entity_poly.entity_id
_entity_poly.type
_entity_poly.pdbx_seq_one_letter_code
_entity_poly.pdbx_strand_id
1 'polypeptide(L)'
;MKCNLELPCSSCVRTHREHLCRECPPNPPSEAERIRSQERRSRNSRRKDKLQRQPEPHDSSDEVSSSRSGSSHTSNVSAVYGNPLPLFGSLQRTPPWAQRDWPQLDHSPQSSFSSPPGDHTSPFSPYAPPIVANSPFSMGSPSQDPVAPSVMARNIHRSAPLQRYAAQCHAQFLPVPEESLLRWQKIISSLTRGSKTWLKDYFNWAHSAENSGLHELVDWASVYAAGQKMLSFDASPMDKHSAECMAIAAAFCAAGCLSGPRLSPKAIARANQWLTVSTEMAACVPNDSWEDGVFLLVQLVSTKTTLMALGQFDRLATDTRHFFAAISRNGSFLSLLHNLDYTMLSPDKTEAFAIVAKCWTYVKLVETEASVLQAETSFQYEHPSLRDTIQPDRALVKWLYGLEPETPLPAYSVYDIGLLASSLFFRRFEGCTTPREISYAYLTLYSEFCAMAVPAADPLFHSIDTAVNSPKPTADVSAILRNHGQQLGAMLKVSFICVRWLSIIRAEPNKFVTLRFAHYVTTLISMFNPIMAIAETGAVSPQSLVVSLQSCSQLNTVLDMYNMLAVQALFVAVMANFIKAPTSHWGLDLRLLVNTVTASYTRARGLLENLQPYATLPLATALLKTSELLMLDAQVNTFEPEEGEVPAKQFFTHIKSKVDKSTWNTFVQSLFGMDSTASNYIEQLWRFGDVAKLHQEKPIFITKTLVLSTAFLREFEHSYRGFWFSKQHVEQYLEL
;
A
#
# COMPACT_ATOMS: atom_id res chain seq x y z
N MET A 1 26.91 -27.88 -0.61
CA MET A 1 25.97 -28.98 -0.31
C MET A 1 26.68 -29.98 0.60
N LYS A 2 26.26 -30.10 1.86
CA LYS A 2 26.46 -31.33 2.63
C LYS A 2 25.28 -32.26 2.27
N CYS A 3 25.49 -33.56 2.17
CA CYS A 3 24.39 -34.51 2.00
C CYS A 3 23.77 -34.77 3.38
N ASN A 4 22.49 -34.46 3.57
CA ASN A 4 21.73 -34.95 4.73
C ASN A 4 21.17 -36.32 4.33
N LEU A 5 21.53 -37.37 5.06
CA LEU A 5 21.41 -38.77 4.62
C LEU A 5 19.95 -39.30 4.56
N GLU A 6 18.97 -38.47 4.92
CA GLU A 6 17.54 -38.82 4.96
C GLU A 6 16.88 -38.77 3.55
N LEU A 7 17.43 -37.97 2.64
CA LEU A 7 16.85 -37.70 1.32
C LEU A 7 17.76 -38.16 0.17
N PRO A 8 17.25 -38.95 -0.80
CA PRO A 8 18.03 -39.37 -1.97
C PRO A 8 18.40 -38.17 -2.85
N CYS A 9 19.58 -38.18 -3.46
CA CYS A 9 20.03 -37.04 -4.25
C CYS A 9 19.20 -36.88 -5.54
N SER A 10 19.10 -35.65 -6.04
CA SER A 10 18.27 -35.30 -7.20
C SER A 10 18.66 -36.01 -8.50
N SER A 11 19.88 -36.55 -8.61
CA SER A 11 20.27 -37.43 -9.72
C SER A 11 19.61 -38.80 -9.60
N CYS A 12 19.60 -39.41 -8.40
CA CYS A 12 19.01 -40.73 -8.17
C CYS A 12 17.48 -40.69 -8.34
N VAL A 13 16.83 -39.64 -7.85
CA VAL A 13 15.38 -39.39 -8.03
C VAL A 13 15.00 -39.30 -9.51
N ARG A 14 15.80 -38.60 -10.33
CA ARG A 14 15.58 -38.51 -11.79
C ARG A 14 15.87 -39.81 -12.56
N THR A 15 16.33 -40.86 -11.87
CA THR A 15 16.64 -42.18 -12.46
C THR A 15 15.90 -43.34 -11.80
N HIS A 16 15.00 -43.06 -10.84
CA HIS A 16 14.29 -44.06 -10.03
C HIS A 16 15.23 -45.07 -9.34
N ARG A 17 16.27 -44.53 -8.67
CA ARG A 17 17.30 -45.27 -7.92
C ARG A 17 17.43 -44.77 -6.48
N GLU A 18 16.31 -44.41 -5.87
CA GLU A 18 16.23 -43.83 -4.53
C GLU A 18 16.71 -44.80 -3.44
N HIS A 19 16.45 -46.12 -3.61
CA HIS A 19 16.88 -47.18 -2.70
C HIS A 19 18.42 -47.29 -2.65
N LEU A 20 19.08 -47.45 -3.81
CA LEU A 20 20.55 -47.49 -3.91
C LEU A 20 21.21 -46.23 -3.31
N CYS A 21 20.56 -45.07 -3.41
CA CYS A 21 21.05 -43.82 -2.85
C CYS A 21 20.99 -43.76 -1.30
N ARG A 22 20.21 -44.63 -0.66
CA ARG A 22 20.14 -44.80 0.80
C ARG A 22 21.09 -45.90 1.30
N GLU A 23 21.24 -46.97 0.52
CA GLU A 23 22.15 -48.09 0.82
C GLU A 23 23.63 -47.74 0.59
N CYS A 24 23.91 -46.94 -0.44
CA CYS A 24 25.24 -46.42 -0.77
C CYS A 24 25.13 -44.93 -1.15
N PRO A 25 25.08 -44.02 -0.15
CA PRO A 25 25.09 -42.59 -0.43
C PRO A 25 26.37 -42.21 -1.20
N PRO A 26 26.27 -41.48 -2.33
CA PRO A 26 27.44 -41.17 -3.15
C PRO A 26 28.41 -40.28 -2.36
N ASN A 27 29.67 -40.73 -2.26
CA ASN A 27 30.74 -39.97 -1.61
C ASN A 27 30.81 -38.54 -2.18
N PRO A 28 31.07 -37.52 -1.34
CA PRO A 28 31.26 -36.16 -1.84
C PRO A 28 32.41 -36.14 -2.86
N PRO A 29 32.26 -35.46 -4.00
CA PRO A 29 33.26 -35.48 -5.07
C PRO A 29 34.59 -34.95 -4.55
N SER A 30 35.66 -35.67 -4.88
CA SER A 30 37.01 -35.37 -4.44
C SER A 30 37.45 -33.96 -4.87
N GLU A 31 38.48 -33.41 -4.20
CA GLU A 31 39.03 -32.09 -4.55
C GLU A 31 39.44 -32.03 -6.04
N ALA A 32 40.02 -33.12 -6.55
CA ALA A 32 40.35 -33.28 -7.97
C ALA A 32 39.12 -33.29 -8.89
N GLU A 33 38.00 -33.90 -8.48
CA GLU A 33 36.75 -33.89 -9.25
C GLU A 33 36.01 -32.56 -9.19
N ARG A 34 36.09 -31.83 -8.07
CA ARG A 34 35.64 -30.44 -7.96
C ARG A 34 36.38 -29.56 -8.95
N ILE A 35 37.71 -29.63 -8.96
CA ILE A 35 38.57 -28.88 -9.89
C ILE A 35 38.22 -29.24 -11.34
N ARG A 36 38.16 -30.54 -11.71
CA ARG A 36 37.75 -30.99 -13.05
C ARG A 36 36.33 -30.52 -13.43
N SER A 37 35.40 -30.45 -12.48
CA SER A 37 34.03 -29.99 -12.71
C SER A 37 33.95 -28.48 -12.91
N GLN A 38 34.74 -27.71 -12.16
CA GLN A 38 34.87 -26.27 -12.31
C GLN A 38 35.57 -25.90 -13.63
N GLU A 39 36.60 -26.64 -14.02
CA GLU A 39 37.18 -26.58 -15.36
C GLU A 39 36.15 -26.86 -16.47
N ARG A 40 35.38 -27.95 -16.39
CA ARG A 40 34.35 -28.28 -17.38
C ARG A 40 33.32 -27.16 -17.51
N ARG A 41 32.89 -26.55 -16.39
CA ARG A 41 31.97 -25.39 -16.37
C ARG A 41 32.62 -24.16 -17.04
N SER A 42 33.87 -23.85 -16.70
CA SER A 42 34.64 -22.75 -17.31
C SER A 42 34.82 -22.92 -18.82
N ARG A 43 35.21 -24.13 -19.28
CA ARG A 43 35.37 -24.48 -20.69
C ARG A 43 34.03 -24.40 -21.45
N ASN A 44 32.92 -24.82 -20.85
CA ASN A 44 31.59 -24.70 -21.45
C ASN A 44 31.10 -23.24 -21.52
N SER A 45 31.35 -22.41 -20.50
CA SER A 45 31.04 -20.97 -20.56
C SER A 45 31.78 -20.31 -21.71
N ARG A 46 33.11 -20.50 -21.79
CA ARG A 46 33.96 -19.97 -22.87
C ARG A 46 33.57 -20.47 -24.28
N ARG A 47 32.95 -21.65 -24.39
CA ARG A 47 32.34 -22.13 -25.65
C ARG A 47 31.04 -21.40 -25.97
N LYS A 48 30.18 -21.14 -24.98
CA LYS A 48 28.93 -20.40 -25.17
C LYS A 48 29.19 -18.94 -25.55
N ASP A 49 30.17 -18.31 -24.89
CA ASP A 49 30.60 -16.93 -25.18
C ASP A 49 31.21 -16.79 -26.59
N LYS A 50 31.85 -17.85 -27.11
CA LYS A 50 32.33 -17.89 -28.51
C LYS A 50 31.21 -18.06 -29.52
N LEU A 51 30.17 -18.83 -29.20
CA LEU A 51 29.00 -19.01 -30.08
C LEU A 51 28.15 -17.74 -30.17
N GLN A 52 28.08 -16.93 -29.10
CA GLN A 52 27.41 -15.62 -29.12
C GLN A 52 28.25 -14.49 -29.76
N ARG A 53 29.39 -14.81 -30.40
CA ARG A 53 30.31 -13.82 -31.00
C ARG A 53 30.68 -14.12 -32.45
N GLN A 54 29.94 -14.98 -33.14
CA GLN A 54 29.99 -15.04 -34.60
C GLN A 54 29.00 -14.02 -35.17
N PRO A 55 29.42 -13.13 -36.08
CA PRO A 55 28.49 -12.28 -36.83
C PRO A 55 27.75 -13.14 -37.87
N GLU A 56 26.46 -12.89 -38.07
CA GLU A 56 25.70 -13.53 -39.14
C GLU A 56 26.07 -12.92 -40.50
N PRO A 57 26.06 -13.72 -41.59
CA PRO A 57 26.33 -13.21 -42.93
C PRO A 57 25.15 -12.39 -43.47
N HIS A 58 25.46 -11.33 -44.22
CA HIS A 58 24.50 -10.64 -45.07
C HIS A 58 23.95 -11.60 -46.14
N ASP A 59 22.63 -11.57 -46.36
CA ASP A 59 22.05 -11.70 -47.70
C ASP A 59 20.70 -10.94 -47.77
N SER A 60 20.14 -10.75 -48.97
CA SER A 60 19.07 -9.77 -49.25
C SER A 60 17.80 -10.36 -49.88
N SER A 61 16.65 -9.68 -49.67
CA SER A 61 15.48 -9.53 -50.60
C SER A 61 14.94 -10.82 -51.30
N ASP A 62 13.69 -11.28 -51.09
CA ASP A 62 12.45 -10.55 -51.41
C ASP A 62 11.12 -11.28 -51.03
N GLU A 63 10.05 -10.49 -50.94
CA GLU A 63 8.61 -10.70 -51.26
C GLU A 63 7.69 -11.89 -50.78
N VAL A 64 6.40 -11.51 -50.62
CA VAL A 64 5.13 -12.25 -50.92
C VAL A 64 4.52 -13.27 -49.90
N SER A 65 3.63 -12.72 -49.06
CA SER A 65 2.18 -13.07 -48.92
C SER A 65 1.63 -14.31 -48.17
N SER A 66 0.58 -14.01 -47.38
CA SER A 66 -0.71 -14.75 -47.18
C SER A 66 -0.92 -15.74 -45.99
N SER A 67 -1.58 -15.20 -44.95
CA SER A 67 -2.72 -15.76 -44.20
C SER A 67 -3.00 -17.28 -44.09
N ARG A 68 -3.05 -17.82 -42.85
CA ARG A 68 -4.32 -18.22 -42.19
C ARG A 68 -4.18 -18.73 -40.73
N SER A 69 -5.28 -18.54 -39.99
CA SER A 69 -5.86 -19.37 -38.90
C SER A 69 -4.95 -20.23 -38.01
N GLY A 70 -4.89 -19.86 -36.72
CA GLY A 70 -4.08 -20.54 -35.69
C GLY A 70 -4.59 -21.86 -35.10
N SER A 71 -3.92 -22.27 -34.03
CA SER A 71 -4.41 -23.23 -33.04
C SER A 71 -3.77 -22.98 -31.66
N SER A 72 -4.30 -23.63 -30.63
CA SER A 72 -3.81 -23.57 -29.25
C SER A 72 -2.44 -24.20 -29.05
N HIS A 73 -1.61 -23.60 -28.20
CA HIS A 73 -0.50 -24.28 -27.54
C HIS A 73 -0.52 -24.02 -26.03
N THR A 74 -0.70 -25.10 -25.28
CA THR A 74 -0.62 -25.17 -23.83
C THR A 74 0.84 -25.09 -23.37
N SER A 75 1.24 -23.96 -22.79
CA SER A 75 2.56 -23.82 -22.18
C SER A 75 2.62 -24.55 -20.84
N ASN A 76 3.31 -25.71 -20.82
CA ASN A 76 3.60 -26.44 -19.60
C ASN A 76 4.37 -25.54 -18.61
N VAL A 77 3.73 -25.14 -17.51
CA VAL A 77 4.35 -24.35 -16.44
C VAL A 77 5.25 -25.27 -15.60
N SER A 78 6.51 -25.42 -16.00
CA SER A 78 7.53 -25.96 -15.10
C SER A 78 7.68 -25.03 -13.90
N ALA A 79 7.38 -25.53 -12.69
CA ALA A 79 7.41 -24.72 -11.48
C ALA A 79 8.82 -24.23 -11.13
N VAL A 80 9.16 -23.01 -11.56
CA VAL A 80 10.34 -22.27 -11.11
C VAL A 80 9.94 -21.45 -9.88
N TYR A 81 10.78 -21.47 -8.86
CA TYR A 81 10.55 -20.80 -7.58
C TYR A 81 10.20 -19.32 -7.76
N GLY A 82 9.07 -18.89 -7.19
CA GLY A 82 8.58 -17.52 -7.31
C GLY A 82 9.49 -16.52 -6.62
N ASN A 83 9.90 -15.50 -7.36
CA ASN A 83 10.57 -14.31 -6.81
C ASN A 83 9.63 -13.56 -5.84
N PRO A 84 10.12 -12.93 -4.76
CA PRO A 84 9.28 -12.18 -3.84
C PRO A 84 8.71 -10.90 -4.49
N LEU A 85 7.40 -10.82 -4.73
CA LEU A 85 6.77 -9.53 -5.03
C LEU A 85 6.87 -8.66 -3.78
N PRO A 86 7.54 -7.49 -3.78
CA PRO A 86 7.70 -6.69 -2.58
C PRO A 86 6.68 -5.54 -2.50
N LEU A 87 6.46 -5.02 -1.29
CA LEU A 87 5.55 -3.88 -1.06
C LEU A 87 5.98 -2.59 -1.75
N PHE A 88 7.28 -2.41 -1.89
CA PHE A 88 7.89 -1.28 -2.55
C PHE A 88 8.80 -1.90 -3.61
N GLY A 89 8.61 -1.53 -4.87
CA GLY A 89 9.22 -2.23 -5.99
C GLY A 89 10.75 -2.23 -5.93
N SER A 90 11.33 -3.33 -5.45
CA SER A 90 12.78 -3.59 -5.53
C SER A 90 13.06 -5.09 -5.35
N LEU A 91 13.66 -5.71 -6.36
CA LEU A 91 14.25 -7.05 -6.23
C LEU A 91 15.71 -7.06 -6.65
N GLN A 92 16.56 -6.98 -5.63
CA GLN A 92 17.85 -7.68 -5.51
C GLN A 92 18.43 -8.24 -6.82
N ARG A 93 19.31 -7.46 -7.44
CA ARG A 93 20.58 -8.02 -7.92
C ARG A 93 21.70 -7.39 -7.10
N THR A 94 22.66 -8.22 -6.69
CA THR A 94 23.78 -7.80 -5.84
C THR A 94 24.61 -6.73 -6.56
N PRO A 95 24.74 -5.50 -6.01
CA PRO A 95 25.57 -4.47 -6.63
C PRO A 95 27.06 -4.84 -6.60
N PRO A 96 27.89 -4.38 -7.55
CA PRO A 96 29.31 -4.76 -7.62
C PRO A 96 30.19 -4.22 -6.48
N TRP A 97 29.68 -3.31 -5.65
CA TRP A 97 30.44 -2.59 -4.62
C TRP A 97 30.46 -3.26 -3.24
N ALA A 98 30.01 -4.51 -3.11
CA ALA A 98 30.10 -5.32 -1.88
C ALA A 98 31.54 -5.81 -1.57
N GLN A 99 32.52 -4.90 -1.62
CA GLN A 99 33.92 -5.10 -1.24
C GLN A 99 34.53 -3.80 -0.68
N ARG A 100 34.22 -3.46 0.59
CA ARG A 100 35.10 -2.78 1.58
C ARG A 100 34.37 -2.47 2.90
N ASP A 101 35.15 -2.08 3.90
CA ASP A 101 34.87 -2.27 5.32
C ASP A 101 34.46 -0.99 6.09
N TRP A 102 33.90 -1.18 7.30
CA TRP A 102 33.48 -0.16 8.28
C TRP A 102 34.63 0.27 9.23
N PRO A 103 34.61 1.50 9.81
CA PRO A 103 34.04 1.76 11.17
C PRO A 103 33.37 3.17 11.35
N GLN A 104 32.21 3.34 12.00
CA GLN A 104 31.85 3.40 13.46
C GLN A 104 32.01 4.77 14.19
N LEU A 105 31.22 4.93 15.28
CA LEU A 105 31.25 5.94 16.37
C LEU A 105 30.56 7.32 16.10
N ASP A 106 29.94 8.02 17.08
CA ASP A 106 29.14 7.59 18.28
C ASP A 106 28.39 8.82 18.90
N HIS A 107 27.53 8.57 19.90
CA HIS A 107 27.05 9.43 21.00
C HIS A 107 25.89 10.44 20.79
N SER A 108 24.90 10.31 21.69
CA SER A 108 23.79 11.23 22.07
C SER A 108 24.14 11.91 23.43
N PRO A 109 23.25 12.43 24.33
CA PRO A 109 21.80 12.75 24.28
C PRO A 109 21.38 14.09 25.00
N GLN A 110 20.06 14.26 25.28
CA GLN A 110 19.44 15.10 26.35
C GLN A 110 19.54 16.66 26.23
N SER A 111 18.71 17.51 26.87
CA SER A 111 17.29 17.53 27.37
C SER A 111 16.98 18.99 27.89
N SER A 112 15.88 19.47 28.51
CA SER A 112 14.57 18.98 29.04
C SER A 112 13.67 20.19 29.45
N PHE A 113 12.32 20.01 29.60
CA PHE A 113 11.37 20.87 30.37
C PHE A 113 11.09 22.33 29.86
N SER A 114 9.99 23.04 30.18
CA SER A 114 8.70 22.74 30.85
C SER A 114 7.59 23.79 30.56
N SER A 115 6.31 23.43 30.73
CA SER A 115 5.06 24.24 30.71
C SER A 115 4.85 25.05 32.03
N PRO A 116 3.64 25.59 32.42
CA PRO A 116 2.32 25.82 31.77
C PRO A 116 1.93 27.33 31.92
N PRO A 117 0.72 27.84 32.34
CA PRO A 117 -0.70 27.39 32.27
C PRO A 117 -1.77 28.46 31.82
N GLY A 118 -2.99 28.00 31.50
CA GLY A 118 -4.27 28.66 31.84
C GLY A 118 -4.86 29.74 30.89
N ASP A 119 -6.19 30.02 30.91
CA ASP A 119 -7.33 29.21 31.42
C ASP A 119 -8.71 29.74 30.91
N HIS A 120 -9.76 28.94 31.14
CA HIS A 120 -11.19 29.29 31.33
C HIS A 120 -12.19 29.53 30.17
N THR A 121 -13.33 28.83 30.35
CA THR A 121 -14.74 29.12 29.97
C THR A 121 -15.33 28.87 28.56
N SER A 122 -16.65 28.66 28.56
CA SER A 122 -17.56 28.08 27.52
C SER A 122 -18.98 28.73 27.69
N PRO A 123 -20.16 28.20 27.26
CA PRO A 123 -20.52 27.04 26.42
C PRO A 123 -21.70 27.24 25.39
N PHE A 124 -22.09 26.13 24.73
CA PHE A 124 -23.41 25.78 24.11
C PHE A 124 -23.88 26.25 22.71
N SER A 125 -23.97 25.24 21.81
CA SER A 125 -25.03 24.96 20.79
C SER A 125 -25.33 25.94 19.62
N PRO A 126 -25.90 25.44 18.49
CA PRO A 126 -26.29 24.06 18.15
C PRO A 126 -25.44 23.44 17.01
N TYR A 127 -25.39 22.09 16.94
CA TYR A 127 -24.59 21.37 15.96
C TYR A 127 -25.24 21.26 14.57
N ALA A 128 -25.00 22.26 13.72
CA ALA A 128 -24.61 21.96 12.35
C ALA A 128 -23.15 21.40 12.36
N PRO A 129 -22.70 20.65 11.34
CA PRO A 129 -21.26 20.42 11.18
C PRO A 129 -20.57 21.79 11.09
N PRO A 130 -19.47 22.03 11.84
CA PRO A 130 -18.89 23.35 11.94
C PRO A 130 -18.48 23.85 10.56
N ILE A 131 -19.10 24.95 10.13
CA ILE A 131 -18.72 25.66 8.91
C ILE A 131 -17.24 26.00 9.05
N VAL A 132 -16.43 25.58 8.08
CA VAL A 132 -15.04 26.05 7.95
C VAL A 132 -15.10 27.53 7.56
N ALA A 133 -15.27 28.37 8.57
CA ALA A 133 -15.37 29.83 8.50
C ALA A 133 -14.00 30.49 8.32
N ASN A 134 -13.10 29.80 7.62
CA ASN A 134 -11.85 30.31 7.07
C ASN A 134 -11.67 29.66 5.69
N SER A 135 -12.16 30.37 4.67
CA SER A 135 -11.82 30.16 3.26
C SER A 135 -10.29 30.12 3.08
N PRO A 136 -9.70 29.46 2.06
CA PRO A 136 -8.23 29.31 1.90
C PRO A 136 -7.41 30.61 1.65
N PHE A 137 -7.93 31.77 2.03
CA PHE A 137 -7.40 33.11 1.76
C PHE A 137 -7.13 33.92 3.05
N SER A 138 -6.58 33.31 4.11
CA SER A 138 -5.77 34.03 5.10
C SER A 138 -4.99 33.08 6.02
N MET A 139 -3.69 33.38 6.22
CA MET A 139 -2.94 33.14 7.47
C MET A 139 -1.65 33.97 7.38
N GLY A 140 -1.36 34.76 8.40
CA GLY A 140 -0.27 35.75 8.41
C GLY A 140 1.08 35.22 8.90
N SER A 141 2.11 36.07 8.78
CA SER A 141 3.50 35.77 9.17
C SER A 141 3.71 35.76 10.70
N PRO A 142 4.55 34.86 11.23
CA PRO A 142 5.31 35.08 12.45
C PRO A 142 6.68 35.73 12.14
N SER A 143 7.21 36.51 13.07
CA SER A 143 8.49 37.22 12.93
C SER A 143 9.48 36.85 14.04
N GLN A 144 10.64 36.31 13.64
CA GLN A 144 11.94 36.34 14.36
C GLN A 144 12.01 35.62 15.73
N ASP A 145 13.11 34.95 16.13
CA ASP A 145 14.47 34.86 15.55
C ASP A 145 15.04 33.41 15.70
N PRO A 146 16.26 33.09 15.19
CA PRO A 146 16.53 31.75 14.65
C PRO A 146 17.18 30.72 15.58
N VAL A 147 16.67 29.48 15.54
CA VAL A 147 17.41 28.25 15.91
C VAL A 147 17.11 27.14 14.91
N ALA A 148 18.09 26.81 14.05
CA ALA A 148 18.06 25.77 13.01
C ALA A 148 16.96 25.91 11.92
N PRO A 149 17.16 25.35 10.71
CA PRO A 149 16.11 25.29 9.70
C PRO A 149 15.10 24.18 10.06
N SER A 150 14.11 24.51 10.88
CA SER A 150 12.95 23.63 11.04
C SER A 150 12.20 23.54 9.72
N VAL A 151 12.25 22.37 9.07
CA VAL A 151 11.52 22.08 7.83
C VAL A 151 10.05 21.79 8.18
N MET A 152 9.40 22.74 8.86
CA MET A 152 7.95 22.86 8.77
C MET A 152 7.60 22.96 7.30
N ALA A 153 6.70 22.09 6.85
CA ALA A 153 6.51 21.82 5.44
C ALA A 153 6.12 23.09 4.66
N ARG A 154 7.11 23.68 3.96
CA ARG A 154 6.86 24.71 2.96
C ARG A 154 5.99 24.08 1.88
N ASN A 155 4.76 24.56 1.77
CA ASN A 155 3.83 24.12 0.76
C ASN A 155 4.45 24.35 -0.62
N ILE A 156 4.57 23.29 -1.44
CA ILE A 156 5.48 23.23 -2.58
C ILE A 156 5.15 24.28 -3.65
N HIS A 157 3.86 24.58 -3.87
CA HIS A 157 3.42 25.64 -4.78
C HIS A 157 3.82 27.06 -4.32
N ARG A 158 4.21 27.24 -3.05
CA ARG A 158 4.72 28.51 -2.49
C ARG A 158 6.24 28.61 -2.49
N SER A 159 6.94 27.61 -3.02
CA SER A 159 8.38 27.68 -3.26
C SER A 159 8.71 28.72 -4.33
N ALA A 160 9.89 29.34 -4.25
CA ALA A 160 10.30 30.33 -5.23
C ALA A 160 10.42 29.78 -6.67
N PRO A 161 10.85 28.52 -6.91
CA PRO A 161 10.84 27.93 -8.25
C PRO A 161 9.42 27.79 -8.83
N LEU A 162 8.47 27.20 -8.09
CA LEU A 162 7.13 26.98 -8.65
C LEU A 162 6.32 28.27 -8.83
N GLN A 163 6.55 29.30 -8.01
CA GLN A 163 5.97 30.63 -8.24
C GLN A 163 6.47 31.28 -9.54
N ARG A 164 7.77 31.14 -9.86
CA ARG A 164 8.33 31.61 -11.14
C ARG A 164 7.78 30.80 -12.31
N TYR A 165 7.66 29.49 -12.15
CA TYR A 165 7.10 28.60 -13.17
C TYR A 165 5.63 28.94 -13.50
N ALA A 166 4.76 29.08 -12.50
CA ALA A 166 3.36 29.47 -12.72
C ALA A 166 3.24 30.82 -13.46
N ALA A 167 4.09 31.79 -13.13
CA ALA A 167 4.16 33.08 -13.82
C ALA A 167 4.64 32.96 -15.29
N GLN A 168 5.51 31.99 -15.60
CA GLN A 168 5.92 31.69 -16.99
C GLN A 168 4.80 30.96 -17.76
N CYS A 169 4.10 30.01 -17.12
CA CYS A 169 3.01 29.27 -17.72
C CYS A 169 1.81 30.16 -18.10
N HIS A 170 1.57 31.26 -17.38
CA HIS A 170 0.59 32.29 -17.78
C HIS A 170 0.93 33.00 -19.10
N ALA A 171 2.17 32.94 -19.58
CA ALA A 171 2.59 33.50 -20.88
C ALA A 171 2.61 32.45 -22.01
N GLN A 172 2.27 31.19 -21.72
CA GLN A 172 2.27 30.08 -22.68
C GLN A 172 0.85 29.60 -22.94
N PHE A 173 0.40 29.58 -24.20
CA PHE A 173 -0.92 29.08 -24.58
C PHE A 173 -0.82 27.67 -25.18
N LEU A 174 -1.72 26.77 -24.77
CA LEU A 174 -1.69 25.37 -25.22
C LEU A 174 -2.62 25.12 -26.42
N PRO A 175 -2.19 24.32 -27.42
CA PRO A 175 -3.07 23.86 -28.50
C PRO A 175 -3.99 22.74 -28.02
N VAL A 176 -5.26 23.06 -27.77
CA VAL A 176 -6.29 22.09 -27.38
C VAL A 176 -7.02 21.55 -28.63
N PRO A 177 -7.14 20.23 -28.82
CA PRO A 177 -7.93 19.65 -29.91
C PRO A 177 -9.40 20.06 -29.84
N GLU A 178 -10.00 20.45 -30.98
CA GLU A 178 -11.39 20.93 -31.04
C GLU A 178 -12.40 19.91 -30.48
N GLU A 179 -12.20 18.61 -30.73
CA GLU A 179 -13.09 17.57 -30.21
C GLU A 179 -13.05 17.50 -28.66
N SER A 180 -11.86 17.61 -28.06
CA SER A 180 -11.70 17.70 -26.60
C SER A 180 -12.32 18.99 -26.08
N LEU A 181 -12.10 20.14 -26.73
CA LEU A 181 -12.69 21.42 -26.34
C LEU A 181 -14.23 21.36 -26.30
N LEU A 182 -14.86 20.83 -27.34
CA LEU A 182 -16.31 20.61 -27.43
C LEU A 182 -16.81 19.60 -26.38
N ARG A 183 -16.04 18.54 -26.13
CA ARG A 183 -16.32 17.52 -25.10
C ARG A 183 -16.29 18.12 -23.69
N TRP A 184 -15.29 18.96 -23.38
CA TRP A 184 -15.15 19.65 -22.11
C TRP A 184 -16.32 20.64 -21.91
N GLN A 185 -16.62 21.49 -22.91
CA GLN A 185 -17.77 22.40 -22.90
C GLN A 185 -19.11 21.67 -22.65
N LYS A 186 -19.32 20.52 -23.30
CA LYS A 186 -20.53 19.69 -23.12
C LYS A 186 -20.66 19.11 -21.71
N ILE A 187 -19.54 18.73 -21.08
CA ILE A 187 -19.52 18.22 -19.71
C ILE A 187 -19.71 19.37 -18.71
N ILE A 188 -19.01 20.49 -18.89
CA ILE A 188 -19.11 21.74 -18.11
C ILE A 188 -20.55 22.30 -18.11
N SER A 189 -21.15 22.48 -19.29
CA SER A 189 -22.53 23.01 -19.44
C SER A 189 -23.63 22.07 -18.91
N SER A 190 -23.27 20.85 -18.50
CA SER A 190 -24.16 19.96 -17.75
C SER A 190 -24.19 20.25 -16.23
N LEU A 191 -23.20 20.99 -15.70
CA LEU A 191 -23.12 21.40 -14.30
C LEU A 191 -23.80 22.75 -14.02
N THR A 192 -23.69 23.70 -14.96
CA THR A 192 -24.11 25.11 -14.78
C THR A 192 -25.61 25.29 -14.56
N ARG A 193 -26.40 24.22 -14.70
CA ARG A 193 -27.84 24.15 -14.43
C ARG A 193 -28.20 23.93 -12.94
N GLY A 194 -27.21 23.90 -12.04
CA GLY A 194 -27.38 23.72 -10.59
C GLY A 194 -26.86 24.89 -9.75
N SER A 195 -27.27 24.94 -8.48
CA SER A 195 -26.84 25.97 -7.50
C SER A 195 -25.31 26.08 -7.42
N LYS A 196 -24.76 27.31 -7.46
CA LYS A 196 -23.30 27.57 -7.38
C LYS A 196 -22.62 27.01 -6.12
N THR A 197 -23.38 26.58 -5.12
CA THR A 197 -22.84 25.92 -3.90
C THR A 197 -22.17 24.57 -4.18
N TRP A 198 -22.67 23.76 -5.13
CA TRP A 198 -22.22 22.36 -5.28
C TRP A 198 -20.71 22.25 -5.58
N LEU A 199 -20.10 23.24 -6.25
CA LEU A 199 -18.66 23.26 -6.53
C LEU A 199 -17.84 23.33 -5.23
N LYS A 200 -18.27 24.17 -4.29
CA LYS A 200 -17.63 24.28 -2.97
C LYS A 200 -17.76 22.96 -2.21
N ASP A 201 -18.94 22.34 -2.24
CA ASP A 201 -19.20 21.09 -1.55
C ASP A 201 -18.35 19.94 -2.12
N TYR A 202 -18.19 19.88 -3.44
CA TYR A 202 -17.34 18.91 -4.14
C TYR A 202 -15.84 19.10 -3.79
N PHE A 203 -15.37 20.34 -3.80
CA PHE A 203 -13.99 20.67 -3.40
C PHE A 203 -13.72 20.38 -1.92
N ASN A 204 -14.66 20.70 -1.03
CA ASN A 204 -14.55 20.36 0.40
C ASN A 204 -14.43 18.83 0.60
N TRP A 205 -15.22 18.04 -0.12
CA TRP A 205 -15.16 16.58 -0.03
C TRP A 205 -13.83 16.04 -0.58
N ALA A 206 -13.38 16.51 -1.74
CA ALA A 206 -12.12 16.09 -2.35
C ALA A 206 -10.90 16.46 -1.48
N HIS A 207 -10.91 17.67 -0.91
CA HIS A 207 -9.94 18.13 0.09
C HIS A 207 -9.91 17.18 1.29
N SER A 208 -11.09 16.84 1.86
CA SER A 208 -11.22 15.92 2.99
C SER A 208 -10.82 14.48 2.64
N ALA A 209 -10.99 14.04 1.40
CA ALA A 209 -10.62 12.71 0.93
C ALA A 209 -9.10 12.50 0.85
N GLU A 210 -8.32 13.57 0.68
CA GLU A 210 -6.86 13.54 0.45
C GLU A 210 -6.03 14.21 1.57
N ASN A 211 -6.65 14.54 2.72
CA ASN A 211 -6.06 15.27 3.85
C ASN A 211 -4.98 14.51 4.66
N SER A 212 -3.89 14.10 4.01
CA SER A 212 -2.64 13.60 4.60
C SER A 212 -1.53 13.67 3.54
N GLY A 213 -0.94 14.86 3.35
CA GLY A 213 0.19 15.10 2.43
C GLY A 213 -0.16 15.81 1.12
N LEU A 214 -1.30 15.53 0.47
CA LEU A 214 -1.65 16.17 -0.82
C LEU A 214 -1.77 17.71 -0.72
N HIS A 215 -2.12 18.23 0.46
CA HIS A 215 -2.19 19.67 0.69
C HIS A 215 -0.84 20.41 0.58
N GLU A 216 0.29 19.70 0.69
CA GLU A 216 1.62 20.26 0.40
C GLU A 216 1.91 20.36 -1.11
N LEU A 217 1.22 19.58 -1.95
CA LEU A 217 1.55 19.44 -3.38
C LEU A 217 0.63 20.25 -4.31
N VAL A 218 -0.55 20.64 -3.83
CA VAL A 218 -1.62 21.27 -4.63
C VAL A 218 -1.80 22.75 -4.25
N ASP A 219 -1.87 23.64 -5.25
CA ASP A 219 -2.38 25.01 -5.06
C ASP A 219 -3.91 25.01 -5.04
N TRP A 220 -4.48 24.89 -3.85
CA TRP A 220 -5.93 24.89 -3.64
C TRP A 220 -6.60 26.21 -4.03
N ALA A 221 -5.88 27.34 -4.02
CA ALA A 221 -6.45 28.62 -4.40
C ALA A 221 -6.57 28.72 -5.92
N SER A 222 -5.51 28.40 -6.65
CA SER A 222 -5.49 28.44 -8.12
C SER A 222 -6.36 27.34 -8.74
N VAL A 223 -6.35 26.13 -8.17
CA VAL A 223 -7.22 25.02 -8.63
C VAL A 223 -8.71 25.32 -8.36
N TYR A 224 -9.07 25.92 -7.22
CA TYR A 224 -10.46 26.33 -6.98
C TYR A 224 -10.88 27.50 -7.89
N ALA A 225 -10.01 28.49 -8.11
CA ALA A 225 -10.27 29.58 -9.04
C ALA A 225 -10.41 29.07 -10.49
N ALA A 226 -9.61 28.10 -10.92
CA ALA A 226 -9.76 27.43 -12.20
C ALA A 226 -11.08 26.65 -12.29
N GLY A 227 -11.45 25.88 -11.25
CA GLY A 227 -12.75 25.21 -11.15
C GLY A 227 -13.94 26.18 -11.22
N GLN A 228 -13.81 27.41 -10.71
CA GLN A 228 -14.78 28.47 -10.90
C GLN A 228 -14.80 29.00 -12.34
N LYS A 229 -13.64 29.32 -12.94
CA LYS A 229 -13.51 29.75 -14.34
C LYS A 229 -14.14 28.74 -15.31
N MET A 230 -14.00 27.43 -15.05
CA MET A 230 -14.60 26.37 -15.86
C MET A 230 -16.12 26.55 -16.01
N LEU A 231 -16.83 27.04 -15.00
CA LEU A 231 -18.29 27.23 -15.04
C LEU A 231 -18.74 28.36 -15.98
N SER A 232 -17.82 29.20 -16.46
CA SER A 232 -18.04 30.27 -17.44
C SER A 232 -17.04 30.18 -18.60
N PHE A 233 -16.60 28.97 -18.96
CA PHE A 233 -15.61 28.75 -20.01
C PHE A 233 -16.23 28.80 -21.41
N ASP A 234 -16.42 30.02 -21.92
CA ASP A 234 -16.52 30.27 -23.35
C ASP A 234 -15.12 30.18 -23.96
N ALA A 235 -14.97 29.45 -25.08
CA ALA A 235 -13.65 29.09 -25.59
C ALA A 235 -12.84 30.30 -26.09
N SER A 236 -11.71 30.54 -25.42
CA SER A 236 -10.65 31.46 -25.79
C SER A 236 -9.32 30.93 -25.25
N PRO A 237 -8.16 31.42 -25.71
CA PRO A 237 -6.90 30.69 -25.58
C PRO A 237 -6.54 30.43 -24.12
N MET A 238 -6.37 29.15 -23.78
CA MET A 238 -6.10 28.68 -22.43
C MET A 238 -4.61 28.75 -22.15
N ASP A 239 -4.22 29.53 -21.15
CA ASP A 239 -2.84 29.56 -20.67
C ASP A 239 -2.50 28.25 -19.94
N LYS A 240 -1.23 27.85 -19.99
CA LYS A 240 -0.76 26.56 -19.48
C LYS A 240 -1.08 26.38 -18.00
N HIS A 241 -0.97 27.42 -17.19
CA HIS A 241 -1.27 27.31 -15.76
C HIS A 241 -2.77 27.16 -15.47
N SER A 242 -3.63 27.86 -16.23
CA SER A 242 -5.07 27.59 -16.18
C SER A 242 -5.38 26.15 -16.61
N ALA A 243 -4.70 25.60 -17.63
CA ALA A 243 -4.91 24.20 -18.06
C ALA A 243 -4.50 23.18 -16.98
N GLU A 244 -3.32 23.34 -16.39
CA GLU A 244 -2.85 22.54 -15.23
C GLU A 244 -3.87 22.57 -14.09
N CYS A 245 -4.31 23.77 -13.69
CA CYS A 245 -5.27 23.94 -12.60
C CYS A 245 -6.66 23.38 -12.95
N MET A 246 -7.10 23.46 -14.21
CA MET A 246 -8.36 22.86 -14.66
C MET A 246 -8.28 21.32 -14.69
N ALA A 247 -7.13 20.73 -15.04
CA ALA A 247 -6.94 19.28 -15.00
C ALA A 247 -7.09 18.72 -13.57
N ILE A 248 -6.52 19.40 -12.57
CA ILE A 248 -6.65 19.03 -11.15
C ILE A 248 -8.08 19.32 -10.66
N ALA A 249 -8.69 20.45 -11.05
CA ALA A 249 -10.07 20.77 -10.71
C ALA A 249 -11.06 19.73 -11.28
N ALA A 250 -10.79 19.18 -12.47
CA ALA A 250 -11.55 18.08 -13.05
C ALA A 250 -11.44 16.80 -12.20
N ALA A 251 -10.25 16.46 -11.69
CA ALA A 251 -10.09 15.32 -10.77
C ALA A 251 -10.91 15.52 -9.47
N PHE A 252 -10.91 16.72 -8.89
CA PHE A 252 -11.71 17.03 -7.70
C PHE A 252 -13.22 17.11 -8.00
N CYS A 253 -13.64 17.48 -9.22
CA CYS A 253 -15.03 17.35 -9.65
C CYS A 253 -15.46 15.88 -9.80
N ALA A 254 -14.55 14.98 -10.22
CA ALA A 254 -14.83 13.54 -10.23
C ALA A 254 -14.99 12.98 -8.82
N ALA A 255 -14.06 13.33 -7.92
CA ALA A 255 -14.12 13.02 -6.50
C ALA A 255 -15.46 13.48 -5.89
N GLY A 256 -15.81 14.75 -6.07
CA GLY A 256 -17.06 15.34 -5.58
C GLY A 256 -18.34 14.67 -6.09
N CYS A 257 -18.33 14.07 -7.28
CA CYS A 257 -19.47 13.28 -7.77
C CYS A 257 -19.75 12.03 -6.91
N LEU A 258 -18.78 11.57 -6.10
CA LEU A 258 -18.92 10.44 -5.18
C LEU A 258 -19.39 10.83 -3.77
N SER A 259 -19.54 12.13 -3.49
CA SER A 259 -19.90 12.66 -2.16
C SER A 259 -21.37 12.52 -1.77
N GLY A 260 -22.26 12.28 -2.74
CA GLY A 260 -23.71 12.29 -2.54
C GLY A 260 -24.24 11.07 -1.76
N PRO A 261 -25.24 11.22 -0.87
CA PRO A 261 -25.60 10.24 0.17
C PRO A 261 -26.17 8.89 -0.32
N ARG A 262 -26.35 8.72 -1.63
CA ARG A 262 -26.51 7.43 -2.31
C ARG A 262 -25.86 7.55 -3.69
N LEU A 263 -24.87 6.73 -3.99
CA LEU A 263 -24.24 6.78 -5.30
C LEU A 263 -25.18 6.22 -6.39
N SER A 264 -25.33 6.95 -7.49
CA SER A 264 -26.19 6.55 -8.62
C SER A 264 -25.35 6.22 -9.87
N PRO A 265 -25.85 5.40 -10.81
CA PRO A 265 -25.17 5.16 -12.09
C PRO A 265 -24.87 6.44 -12.87
N LYS A 266 -25.72 7.48 -12.74
CA LYS A 266 -25.49 8.81 -13.32
C LYS A 266 -24.32 9.55 -12.65
N ALA A 267 -24.15 9.41 -11.33
CA ALA A 267 -23.01 9.97 -10.61
C ALA A 267 -21.70 9.26 -10.98
N ILE A 268 -21.70 7.92 -11.08
CA ILE A 268 -20.56 7.12 -11.55
C ILE A 268 -20.16 7.52 -12.97
N ALA A 269 -21.12 7.64 -13.89
CA ALA A 269 -20.88 8.07 -15.27
C ALA A 269 -20.31 9.50 -15.34
N ARG A 270 -20.79 10.41 -14.49
CA ARG A 270 -20.28 11.79 -14.41
C ARG A 270 -18.89 11.86 -13.78
N ALA A 271 -18.58 11.06 -12.76
CA ALA A 271 -17.24 10.95 -12.21
C ALA A 271 -16.24 10.45 -13.27
N ASN A 272 -16.63 9.44 -14.06
CA ASN A 272 -15.85 8.95 -15.20
C ASN A 272 -15.59 10.04 -16.24
N GLN A 273 -16.62 10.82 -16.61
CA GLN A 273 -16.47 11.96 -17.52
C GLN A 273 -15.45 12.98 -16.99
N TRP A 274 -15.49 13.30 -15.69
CA TRP A 274 -14.54 14.23 -15.07
C TRP A 274 -13.11 13.69 -15.00
N LEU A 275 -12.91 12.41 -14.69
CA LEU A 275 -11.60 11.77 -14.78
C LEU A 275 -11.05 11.82 -16.22
N THR A 276 -11.89 11.59 -17.22
CA THR A 276 -11.48 11.67 -18.63
C THR A 276 -11.11 13.09 -19.06
N VAL A 277 -11.87 14.12 -18.63
CA VAL A 277 -11.48 15.53 -18.82
C VAL A 277 -10.14 15.84 -18.15
N SER A 278 -9.89 15.34 -16.93
CA SER A 278 -8.62 15.50 -16.22
C SER A 278 -7.44 14.91 -17.01
N THR A 279 -7.57 13.67 -17.51
CA THR A 279 -6.55 13.01 -18.34
C THR A 279 -6.33 13.74 -19.67
N GLU A 280 -7.40 14.17 -20.35
CA GLU A 280 -7.29 14.92 -21.62
C GLU A 280 -6.60 16.29 -21.45
N MET A 281 -6.93 17.03 -20.38
CA MET A 281 -6.28 18.30 -20.07
C MET A 281 -4.80 18.11 -19.73
N ALA A 282 -4.47 17.11 -18.90
CA ALA A 282 -3.08 16.79 -18.56
C ALA A 282 -2.25 16.39 -19.79
N ALA A 283 -2.84 15.65 -20.74
CA ALA A 283 -2.19 15.26 -21.99
C ALA A 283 -1.94 16.43 -22.97
N CYS A 284 -2.54 17.62 -22.73
CA CYS A 284 -2.24 18.84 -23.49
C CYS A 284 -1.05 19.63 -22.94
N VAL A 285 -0.59 19.33 -21.71
CA VAL A 285 0.54 20.02 -21.09
C VAL A 285 1.85 19.35 -21.57
N PRO A 286 2.87 20.13 -22.01
CA PRO A 286 4.19 19.59 -22.33
C PRO A 286 4.87 18.96 -21.10
N ASN A 287 5.96 18.23 -21.30
CA ASN A 287 6.68 17.53 -20.23
C ASN A 287 8.20 17.66 -20.43
N ASP A 288 8.63 18.92 -20.48
CA ASP A 288 9.99 19.33 -20.87
C ASP A 288 10.77 19.85 -19.65
N SER A 289 10.09 20.49 -18.70
CA SER A 289 10.64 21.00 -17.44
C SER A 289 10.32 20.08 -16.26
N TRP A 290 11.06 20.17 -15.15
CA TRP A 290 10.85 19.31 -13.99
C TRP A 290 9.55 19.68 -13.25
N GLU A 291 9.12 20.94 -13.37
CA GLU A 291 7.85 21.43 -12.90
C GLU A 291 6.65 20.79 -13.64
N ASP A 292 6.76 20.53 -14.95
CA ASP A 292 5.77 19.73 -15.70
C ASP A 292 5.62 18.34 -15.07
N GLY A 293 6.76 17.71 -14.73
CA GLY A 293 6.79 16.39 -14.10
C GLY A 293 6.16 16.39 -12.71
N VAL A 294 6.29 17.49 -11.96
CA VAL A 294 5.59 17.70 -10.68
C VAL A 294 4.08 17.85 -10.91
N PHE A 295 3.64 18.60 -11.92
CA PHE A 295 2.22 18.73 -12.26
C PHE A 295 1.59 17.37 -12.63
N LEU A 296 2.21 16.60 -13.55
CA LEU A 296 1.70 15.29 -13.97
C LEU A 296 1.60 14.31 -12.80
N LEU A 297 2.56 14.36 -11.88
CA LEU A 297 2.57 13.57 -10.65
C LEU A 297 1.40 13.94 -9.73
N VAL A 298 1.16 15.24 -9.51
CA VAL A 298 0.05 15.74 -8.70
C VAL A 298 -1.31 15.40 -9.33
N GLN A 299 -1.42 15.40 -10.65
CA GLN A 299 -2.64 14.97 -11.36
C GLN A 299 -2.90 13.47 -11.19
N LEU A 300 -1.88 12.61 -11.37
CA LEU A 300 -1.99 11.17 -11.12
C LEU A 300 -2.44 10.89 -9.67
N VAL A 301 -1.79 11.52 -8.70
CA VAL A 301 -2.15 11.41 -7.28
C VAL A 301 -3.59 11.84 -7.02
N SER A 302 -4.02 12.98 -7.58
CA SER A 302 -5.37 13.53 -7.37
C SER A 302 -6.49 12.69 -7.98
N THR A 303 -6.18 11.83 -8.96
CA THR A 303 -7.15 10.87 -9.53
C THR A 303 -7.17 9.52 -8.82
N LYS A 304 -6.04 9.11 -8.20
CA LYS A 304 -5.83 7.80 -7.53
C LYS A 304 -7.02 7.35 -6.68
N THR A 305 -7.37 8.09 -5.63
CA THR A 305 -8.39 7.63 -4.66
C THR A 305 -9.79 7.58 -5.27
N THR A 306 -10.07 8.44 -6.26
CA THR A 306 -11.32 8.39 -7.04
C THR A 306 -11.39 7.13 -7.92
N LEU A 307 -10.29 6.78 -8.60
CA LEU A 307 -10.16 5.55 -9.39
C LEU A 307 -10.28 4.30 -8.50
N MET A 308 -9.62 4.29 -7.34
CA MET A 308 -9.73 3.21 -6.35
C MET A 308 -11.16 3.06 -5.83
N ALA A 309 -11.82 4.14 -5.42
CA ALA A 309 -13.21 4.11 -4.95
C ALA A 309 -14.19 3.58 -6.02
N LEU A 310 -13.95 3.91 -7.29
CA LEU A 310 -14.69 3.40 -8.45
C LEU A 310 -14.32 1.96 -8.85
N GLY A 311 -13.32 1.33 -8.22
CA GLY A 311 -12.84 -0.01 -8.56
C GLY A 311 -12.05 -0.09 -9.87
N GLN A 312 -11.58 1.04 -10.41
CA GLN A 312 -10.96 1.15 -11.75
C GLN A 312 -9.45 0.93 -11.73
N PHE A 313 -9.02 -0.21 -11.19
CA PHE A 313 -7.60 -0.55 -11.02
C PHE A 313 -6.84 -0.66 -12.36
N ASP A 314 -7.46 -1.21 -13.42
CA ASP A 314 -6.86 -1.26 -14.77
C ASP A 314 -6.52 0.14 -15.30
N ARG A 315 -7.40 1.13 -15.06
CA ARG A 315 -7.18 2.52 -15.44
C ARG A 315 -6.09 3.16 -14.59
N LEU A 316 -6.08 2.91 -13.28
CA LEU A 316 -5.02 3.42 -12.38
C LEU A 316 -3.63 2.88 -12.77
N ALA A 317 -3.52 1.60 -13.13
CA ALA A 317 -2.28 1.02 -13.64
C ALA A 317 -1.88 1.63 -15.01
N THR A 318 -2.85 1.84 -15.90
CA THR A 318 -2.63 2.47 -17.21
C THR A 318 -2.14 3.92 -17.08
N ASP A 319 -2.82 4.74 -16.28
CA ASP A 319 -2.49 6.15 -16.05
C ASP A 319 -1.14 6.28 -15.30
N THR A 320 -0.83 5.35 -14.39
CA THR A 320 0.49 5.25 -13.72
C THR A 320 1.61 4.87 -14.71
N ARG A 321 1.39 3.89 -15.59
CA ARG A 321 2.36 3.52 -16.65
C ARG A 321 2.61 4.69 -17.60
N HIS A 322 1.57 5.43 -18.01
CA HIS A 322 1.71 6.63 -18.82
C HIS A 322 2.53 7.72 -18.12
N PHE A 323 2.33 7.94 -16.83
CA PHE A 323 3.13 8.86 -16.02
C PHE A 323 4.62 8.45 -16.00
N PHE A 324 4.95 7.19 -15.68
CA PHE A 324 6.35 6.74 -15.69
C PHE A 324 6.99 6.83 -17.09
N ALA A 325 6.23 6.53 -18.14
CA ALA A 325 6.68 6.70 -19.53
C ALA A 325 6.83 8.17 -19.95
N ALA A 326 6.15 9.12 -19.30
CA ALA A 326 6.38 10.55 -19.48
C ALA A 326 7.67 10.98 -18.76
N ILE A 327 7.79 10.71 -17.45
CA ILE A 327 8.96 11.09 -16.65
C ILE A 327 10.26 10.44 -17.16
N SER A 328 10.22 9.21 -17.67
CA SER A 328 11.40 8.54 -18.24
C SER A 328 12.00 9.23 -19.48
N ARG A 329 11.31 10.24 -20.04
CA ARG A 329 11.77 11.11 -21.14
C ARG A 329 12.06 12.55 -20.70
N ASN A 330 11.63 12.96 -19.50
CA ASN A 330 11.85 14.31 -18.98
C ASN A 330 13.27 14.44 -18.40
N GLY A 331 14.21 14.86 -19.24
CA GLY A 331 15.63 14.95 -18.89
C GLY A 331 15.94 15.86 -17.69
N SER A 332 15.13 16.89 -17.44
CA SER A 332 15.35 17.80 -16.31
C SER A 332 14.86 17.21 -14.97
N PHE A 333 13.72 16.51 -14.97
CA PHE A 333 13.23 15.75 -13.81
C PHE A 333 14.18 14.58 -13.47
N LEU A 334 14.62 13.82 -14.47
CA LEU A 334 15.61 12.75 -14.31
C LEU A 334 16.93 13.26 -13.74
N SER A 335 17.43 14.39 -14.24
CA SER A 335 18.64 15.04 -13.74
C SER A 335 18.57 15.39 -12.25
N LEU A 336 17.36 15.69 -11.72
CA LEU A 336 17.14 15.86 -10.29
C LEU A 336 17.10 14.50 -9.56
N LEU A 337 16.36 13.51 -10.05
CA LEU A 337 16.22 12.18 -9.45
C LEU A 337 17.54 11.40 -9.27
N HIS A 338 18.59 11.67 -10.05
CA HIS A 338 19.88 10.99 -9.95
C HIS A 338 20.90 11.67 -9.02
N ASN A 339 20.55 12.78 -8.33
CA ASN A 339 21.44 13.35 -7.31
C ASN A 339 21.39 12.52 -6.02
N LEU A 340 22.14 11.42 -5.99
CA LEU A 340 22.24 10.57 -4.80
C LEU A 340 23.00 11.25 -3.65
N ASP A 341 23.96 12.12 -3.97
CA ASP A 341 24.69 12.97 -3.00
C ASP A 341 23.95 14.30 -2.71
N TYR A 342 22.62 14.23 -2.51
CA TYR A 342 21.75 15.41 -2.41
C TYR A 342 22.08 16.37 -1.26
N THR A 343 22.80 15.92 -0.24
CA THR A 343 23.30 16.74 0.87
C THR A 343 24.39 17.73 0.44
N MET A 344 25.02 17.54 -0.73
CA MET A 344 26.10 18.38 -1.27
C MET A 344 25.63 19.32 -2.39
N LEU A 345 24.31 19.47 -2.59
CA LEU A 345 23.75 20.34 -3.63
C LEU A 345 23.92 21.83 -3.29
N SER A 346 24.20 22.62 -4.33
CA SER A 346 24.16 24.09 -4.27
C SER A 346 22.74 24.58 -3.93
N PRO A 347 22.55 25.60 -3.07
CA PRO A 347 21.25 25.99 -2.51
C PRO A 347 20.08 26.09 -3.52
N ASP A 348 20.30 26.69 -4.69
CA ASP A 348 19.27 26.84 -5.74
C ASP A 348 18.79 25.49 -6.31
N LYS A 349 19.67 24.48 -6.36
CA LYS A 349 19.32 23.11 -6.75
C LYS A 349 18.66 22.33 -5.61
N THR A 350 19.01 22.65 -4.36
CA THR A 350 18.50 21.96 -3.18
C THR A 350 16.98 22.13 -3.02
N GLU A 351 16.43 23.31 -3.31
CA GLU A 351 14.96 23.52 -3.28
C GLU A 351 14.24 22.74 -4.39
N ALA A 352 14.72 22.80 -5.64
CA ALA A 352 14.14 22.04 -6.76
C ALA A 352 14.25 20.52 -6.54
N PHE A 353 15.41 20.04 -6.07
CA PHE A 353 15.59 18.63 -5.70
C PHE A 353 14.64 18.21 -4.58
N ALA A 354 14.51 18.99 -3.49
CA ALA A 354 13.63 18.65 -2.37
C ALA A 354 12.16 18.53 -2.81
N ILE A 355 11.72 19.40 -3.72
CA ILE A 355 10.37 19.32 -4.32
C ILE A 355 10.21 18.01 -5.10
N VAL A 356 11.08 17.74 -6.07
CA VAL A 356 11.02 16.51 -6.89
C VAL A 356 11.11 15.26 -6.01
N ALA A 357 11.97 15.25 -4.99
CA ALA A 357 12.16 14.13 -4.09
C ALA A 357 10.95 13.89 -3.16
N LYS A 358 10.28 14.94 -2.66
CA LYS A 358 9.00 14.82 -1.93
C LYS A 358 7.91 14.22 -2.83
N CYS A 359 7.76 14.75 -4.04
CA CYS A 359 6.78 14.25 -4.99
C CYS A 359 7.06 12.79 -5.39
N TRP A 360 8.31 12.44 -5.69
CA TRP A 360 8.73 11.08 -6.02
C TRP A 360 8.49 10.09 -4.87
N THR A 361 8.75 10.52 -3.63
CA THR A 361 8.41 9.77 -2.41
C THR A 361 6.90 9.51 -2.34
N TYR A 362 6.05 10.50 -2.66
CA TYR A 362 4.60 10.31 -2.71
C TYR A 362 4.18 9.27 -3.75
N VAL A 363 4.81 9.23 -4.94
CA VAL A 363 4.54 8.16 -5.93
C VAL A 363 4.88 6.77 -5.39
N LYS A 364 5.96 6.63 -4.62
CA LYS A 364 6.29 5.36 -3.97
C LYS A 364 5.26 4.94 -2.93
N LEU A 365 4.67 5.89 -2.21
CA LEU A 365 3.51 5.63 -1.35
C LEU A 365 2.30 5.18 -2.17
N VAL A 366 1.99 5.83 -3.30
CA VAL A 366 0.86 5.44 -4.17
C VAL A 366 1.03 4.03 -4.74
N GLU A 367 2.22 3.65 -5.21
CA GLU A 367 2.53 2.26 -5.60
C GLU A 367 2.25 1.29 -4.45
N THR A 368 2.48 1.68 -3.19
CA THR A 368 2.21 0.80 -2.04
C THR A 368 0.74 0.74 -1.65
N GLU A 369 -0.04 1.80 -1.86
CA GLU A 369 -1.44 1.82 -1.45
C GLU A 369 -2.31 0.94 -2.35
N ALA A 370 -2.14 1.00 -3.67
CA ALA A 370 -2.93 0.22 -4.63
C ALA A 370 -2.19 -1.05 -5.08
N SER A 371 -2.63 -2.23 -4.59
CA SER A 371 -1.95 -3.53 -4.84
C SER A 371 -1.73 -3.87 -6.31
N VAL A 372 -2.58 -3.39 -7.24
CA VAL A 372 -2.38 -3.54 -8.69
C VAL A 372 -1.03 -2.99 -9.18
N LEU A 373 -0.54 -1.91 -8.56
CA LEU A 373 0.71 -1.23 -8.91
C LEU A 373 1.97 -1.97 -8.40
N GLN A 374 1.79 -2.95 -7.51
CA GLN A 374 2.84 -3.89 -7.05
C GLN A 374 2.82 -5.20 -7.86
N ALA A 375 1.65 -5.59 -8.37
CA ALA A 375 1.43 -6.85 -9.06
C ALA A 375 1.85 -6.80 -10.53
N GLU A 376 1.59 -5.68 -11.21
CA GLU A 376 2.36 -5.34 -12.41
C GLU A 376 3.79 -4.98 -11.98
N THR A 377 4.80 -5.44 -12.74
CA THR A 377 6.21 -5.22 -12.38
C THR A 377 6.51 -3.73 -12.33
N SER A 378 6.73 -3.18 -11.13
CA SER A 378 6.81 -1.72 -10.85
C SER A 378 7.37 -0.94 -12.04
N PHE A 379 6.51 -0.09 -12.59
CA PHE A 379 6.65 0.54 -13.91
C PHE A 379 7.95 1.32 -14.06
N GLN A 380 8.55 1.76 -12.95
CA GLN A 380 9.90 2.31 -12.90
C GLN A 380 10.94 1.45 -13.65
N TYR A 381 10.87 0.11 -13.51
CA TYR A 381 11.83 -0.81 -14.12
C TYR A 381 11.60 -1.11 -15.60
N GLU A 382 10.41 -0.79 -16.14
CA GLU A 382 10.14 -0.79 -17.58
C GLU A 382 11.05 0.22 -18.31
N HIS A 383 11.52 1.26 -17.60
CA HIS A 383 12.34 2.34 -18.13
C HIS A 383 13.78 2.31 -17.59
N PRO A 384 14.82 2.05 -18.41
CA PRO A 384 16.21 2.05 -17.96
C PRO A 384 16.70 3.38 -17.37
N SER A 385 16.16 4.52 -17.83
CA SER A 385 16.47 5.86 -17.31
C SER A 385 15.94 6.12 -15.90
N LEU A 386 15.04 5.28 -15.38
CA LEU A 386 14.54 5.37 -14.01
C LEU A 386 15.20 4.36 -13.06
N ARG A 387 16.30 3.72 -13.47
CA ARG A 387 17.13 2.91 -12.56
C ARG A 387 18.05 3.84 -11.77
N ASP A 388 18.43 3.41 -10.56
CA ASP A 388 19.39 4.12 -9.72
C ASP A 388 19.01 5.60 -9.44
N THR A 389 17.70 5.88 -9.37
CA THR A 389 17.16 7.11 -8.81
C THR A 389 17.22 7.06 -7.28
N ILE A 390 17.03 8.22 -6.65
CA ILE A 390 16.64 8.31 -5.24
C ILE A 390 15.45 7.39 -4.90
N GLN A 391 15.45 6.93 -3.64
CA GLN A 391 14.43 6.07 -3.02
C GLN A 391 14.13 6.62 -1.61
N PRO A 392 12.90 6.50 -1.09
CA PRO A 392 12.56 6.97 0.25
C PRO A 392 13.03 5.99 1.33
N ASP A 393 14.35 5.90 1.49
CA ASP A 393 15.02 5.24 2.62
C ASP A 393 15.11 6.18 3.85
N ARG A 394 15.73 5.72 4.94
CA ARG A 394 15.91 6.52 6.17
C ARG A 394 16.66 7.83 5.94
N ALA A 395 17.68 7.83 5.08
CA ALA A 395 18.50 9.02 4.87
C ALA A 395 17.73 10.09 4.08
N LEU A 396 16.92 9.69 3.09
CA LEU A 396 16.10 10.65 2.34
C LEU A 396 14.88 11.10 3.15
N VAL A 397 14.19 10.19 3.84
CA VAL A 397 13.00 10.52 4.63
C VAL A 397 13.35 11.40 5.84
N LYS A 398 14.46 11.14 6.53
CA LYS A 398 15.01 12.04 7.56
C LYS A 398 15.30 13.44 6.99
N TRP A 399 15.92 13.52 5.82
CA TRP A 399 16.31 14.80 5.22
C TRP A 399 15.12 15.62 4.70
N LEU A 400 14.10 14.98 4.12
CA LEU A 400 12.92 15.66 3.55
C LEU A 400 11.83 16.00 4.58
N TYR A 401 11.69 15.21 5.64
CA TYR A 401 10.54 15.27 6.57
C TYR A 401 10.92 15.29 8.05
N GLY A 402 12.19 15.07 8.41
CA GLY A 402 12.62 14.98 9.82
C GLY A 402 12.15 13.72 10.56
N LEU A 403 11.70 12.69 9.83
CA LEU A 403 11.17 11.45 10.41
C LEU A 403 12.24 10.36 10.49
N GLU A 404 12.42 9.78 11.68
CA GLU A 404 13.28 8.61 11.93
C GLU A 404 12.51 7.56 12.76
N PRO A 405 12.49 6.28 12.35
CA PRO A 405 11.89 5.19 13.15
C PRO A 405 12.46 5.06 14.56
N GLU A 406 13.73 5.42 14.75
CA GLU A 406 14.47 5.37 16.00
C GLU A 406 14.07 6.47 17.00
N THR A 407 13.44 7.55 16.55
CA THR A 407 12.94 8.65 17.40
C THR A 407 11.42 8.78 17.25
N PRO A 408 10.63 7.85 17.82
CA PRO A 408 9.20 7.80 17.57
C PRO A 408 8.46 9.03 18.11
N LEU A 409 7.50 9.52 17.32
CA LEU A 409 6.70 10.69 17.66
C LEU A 409 5.53 10.33 18.59
N PRO A 410 5.06 11.27 19.44
CA PRO A 410 3.87 11.06 20.27
C PRO A 410 2.58 10.98 19.45
N ALA A 411 2.59 11.43 18.20
CA ALA A 411 1.48 11.32 17.25
C ALA A 411 2.01 11.16 15.82
N TYR A 412 1.26 10.45 14.99
CA TYR A 412 1.52 10.29 13.56
C TYR A 412 0.25 10.56 12.77
N SER A 413 0.40 11.12 11.57
CA SER A 413 -0.59 11.02 10.50
C SER A 413 -0.47 9.68 9.76
N VAL A 414 -1.47 9.36 8.93
CA VAL A 414 -1.41 8.23 7.99
C VAL A 414 -0.24 8.37 7.00
N TYR A 415 0.12 9.61 6.65
CA TYR A 415 1.24 9.90 5.76
C TYR A 415 2.59 9.55 6.41
N ASP A 416 2.79 9.88 7.68
CA ASP A 416 4.01 9.58 8.43
C ASP A 416 4.20 8.06 8.59
N ILE A 417 3.11 7.32 8.86
CA ILE A 417 3.13 5.85 8.88
C ILE A 417 3.57 5.28 7.53
N GLY A 418 3.10 5.85 6.42
CA GLY A 418 3.52 5.47 5.07
C GLY A 418 5.00 5.77 4.80
N LEU A 419 5.45 6.98 5.13
CA LEU A 419 6.85 7.40 4.99
C LEU A 419 7.80 6.52 5.81
N LEU A 420 7.43 6.22 7.06
CA LEU A 420 8.24 5.38 7.94
C LEU A 420 8.25 3.91 7.48
N ALA A 421 7.11 3.36 7.05
CA ALA A 421 7.04 2.03 6.43
C ALA A 421 7.95 1.93 5.18
N SER A 422 8.01 3.00 4.38
CA SER A 422 8.93 3.12 3.24
C SER A 422 10.38 3.13 3.69
N SER A 423 10.73 4.00 4.64
CA SER A 423 12.10 4.21 5.12
C SER A 423 12.70 2.98 5.80
N LEU A 424 11.86 2.16 6.43
CA LEU A 424 12.24 0.87 7.00
C LEU A 424 12.49 -0.22 5.94
N PHE A 425 11.83 -0.12 4.79
CA PHE A 425 11.85 -1.13 3.72
C PHE A 425 12.90 -0.85 2.63
N PHE A 426 13.00 0.39 2.11
CA PHE A 426 13.91 0.67 1.01
C PHE A 426 15.37 0.43 1.42
N ARG A 427 16.16 -0.15 0.49
CA ARG A 427 17.52 -0.68 0.71
C ARG A 427 17.67 -1.81 1.74
N ARG A 428 16.65 -2.11 2.57
CA ARG A 428 16.69 -3.11 3.67
C ARG A 428 17.10 -4.52 3.25
N PHE A 429 16.86 -4.87 1.99
CA PHE A 429 17.15 -6.19 1.41
C PHE A 429 18.42 -6.21 0.55
N GLU A 430 19.13 -5.08 0.41
CA GLU A 430 20.42 -5.04 -0.28
C GLU A 430 21.45 -5.89 0.48
N GLY A 431 22.27 -6.64 -0.27
CA GLY A 431 23.26 -7.56 0.31
C GLY A 431 22.72 -8.86 0.93
N CYS A 432 21.41 -9.03 1.14
CA CYS A 432 20.87 -10.32 1.60
C CYS A 432 21.02 -11.41 0.52
N THR A 433 21.67 -12.52 0.87
CA THR A 433 22.01 -13.63 -0.04
C THR A 433 21.37 -14.97 0.36
N THR A 434 21.05 -15.18 1.63
CA THR A 434 20.43 -16.42 2.13
C THR A 434 18.97 -16.23 2.54
N PRO A 435 18.14 -17.30 2.54
CA PRO A 435 16.78 -17.23 3.06
C PRO A 435 16.72 -16.81 4.54
N ARG A 436 17.76 -17.11 5.33
CA ARG A 436 17.87 -16.66 6.73
C ARG A 436 18.04 -15.15 6.83
N GLU A 437 18.91 -14.55 6.00
CA GLU A 437 19.07 -13.09 5.92
C GLU A 437 17.78 -12.41 5.47
N ILE A 438 17.12 -12.91 4.42
CA ILE A 438 15.86 -12.36 3.93
C ILE A 438 14.77 -12.44 5.01
N SER A 439 14.67 -13.58 5.72
CA SER A 439 13.73 -13.77 6.84
C SER A 439 14.03 -12.81 7.99
N TYR A 440 15.30 -12.62 8.36
CA TYR A 440 15.72 -11.68 9.39
C TYR A 440 15.42 -10.23 9.01
N ALA A 441 15.78 -9.81 7.80
CA ALA A 441 15.56 -8.45 7.30
C ALA A 441 14.06 -8.09 7.32
N TYR A 442 13.21 -9.01 6.87
CA TYR A 442 11.75 -8.86 6.80
C TYR A 442 11.05 -8.95 8.16
N LEU A 443 11.34 -9.94 8.99
CA LEU A 443 10.75 -10.03 10.33
C LEU A 443 11.21 -8.86 11.21
N THR A 444 12.47 -8.42 11.08
CA THR A 444 12.95 -7.27 11.86
C THR A 444 12.33 -5.95 11.34
N LEU A 445 12.01 -5.82 10.04
CA LEU A 445 11.19 -4.73 9.50
C LEU A 445 9.81 -4.63 10.20
N TYR A 446 9.11 -5.75 10.41
CA TYR A 446 7.89 -5.77 11.24
C TYR A 446 8.18 -5.30 12.67
N SER A 447 9.22 -5.83 13.32
CA SER A 447 9.52 -5.45 14.71
C SER A 447 9.86 -3.97 14.87
N GLU A 448 10.56 -3.37 13.92
CA GLU A 448 10.89 -1.94 13.89
C GLU A 448 9.63 -1.10 13.61
N PHE A 449 8.81 -1.49 12.63
CA PHE A 449 7.56 -0.81 12.26
C PHE A 449 6.49 -0.85 13.37
N CYS A 450 6.38 -1.97 14.09
CA CYS A 450 5.51 -2.07 15.25
C CYS A 450 6.08 -1.28 16.45
N ALA A 451 7.39 -1.31 16.68
CA ALA A 451 8.02 -0.58 17.79
C ALA A 451 7.85 0.94 17.69
N MET A 452 8.04 1.53 16.50
CA MET A 452 7.82 2.97 16.28
C MET A 452 6.36 3.40 16.53
N ALA A 453 5.39 2.49 16.39
CA ALA A 453 3.96 2.77 16.57
C ALA A 453 3.52 2.75 18.04
N VAL A 454 4.23 2.03 18.93
CA VAL A 454 3.87 1.89 20.36
C VAL A 454 3.64 3.24 21.06
N PRO A 455 4.53 4.26 20.95
CA PRO A 455 4.38 5.51 21.71
C PRO A 455 3.20 6.39 21.27
N ALA A 456 2.69 6.21 20.06
CA ALA A 456 1.45 6.85 19.59
C ALA A 456 0.20 6.00 19.86
N ALA A 457 0.35 4.68 19.93
CA ALA A 457 -0.73 3.74 20.19
C ALA A 457 -1.17 3.75 21.67
N ASP A 458 -0.22 3.66 22.60
CA ASP A 458 -0.52 3.46 24.02
C ASP A 458 -1.32 4.63 24.65
N PRO A 459 -1.02 5.92 24.37
CA PRO A 459 -1.82 7.05 24.86
C PRO A 459 -3.24 7.09 24.26
N LEU A 460 -3.40 6.77 22.97
CA LEU A 460 -4.71 6.64 22.31
C LEU A 460 -5.53 5.54 22.99
N PHE A 461 -4.94 4.36 23.19
CA PHE A 461 -5.62 3.19 23.76
C PHE A 461 -6.01 3.40 25.22
N HIS A 462 -5.15 4.03 26.03
CA HIS A 462 -5.48 4.41 27.40
C HIS A 462 -6.60 5.47 27.45
N SER A 463 -6.63 6.41 26.49
CA SER A 463 -7.69 7.41 26.36
C SER A 463 -9.04 6.76 26.01
N ILE A 464 -9.06 5.81 25.06
CA ILE A 464 -10.26 5.03 24.71
C ILE A 464 -10.79 4.28 25.94
N ASP A 465 -9.94 3.52 26.62
CA ASP A 465 -10.35 2.76 27.81
C ASP A 465 -10.91 3.67 28.91
N THR A 466 -10.28 4.82 29.16
CA THR A 466 -10.75 5.82 30.13
C THR A 466 -12.11 6.42 29.75
N ALA A 467 -12.35 6.72 28.47
CA ALA A 467 -13.60 7.32 28.00
C ALA A 467 -14.75 6.33 27.89
N VAL A 468 -14.48 5.07 27.51
CA VAL A 468 -15.49 4.00 27.42
C VAL A 468 -16.00 3.61 28.81
N ASN A 469 -15.12 3.59 29.82
CA ASN A 469 -15.48 3.35 31.22
C ASN A 469 -15.89 4.62 32.00
N SER A 470 -16.00 5.78 31.33
CA SER A 470 -16.34 7.05 31.97
C SER A 470 -17.82 7.13 32.39
N PRO A 471 -18.17 7.84 33.48
CA PRO A 471 -19.55 8.22 33.78
C PRO A 471 -20.14 9.28 32.81
N LYS A 472 -19.37 9.81 31.86
CA LYS A 472 -19.81 10.81 30.86
C LYS A 472 -19.29 10.51 29.44
N PRO A 473 -19.51 9.30 28.89
CA PRO A 473 -18.83 8.83 27.68
C PRO A 473 -19.04 9.74 26.46
N THR A 474 -20.21 10.39 26.34
CA THR A 474 -20.50 11.36 25.26
C THR A 474 -19.49 12.51 25.17
N ALA A 475 -19.05 13.05 26.30
CA ALA A 475 -18.11 14.17 26.32
C ALA A 475 -16.68 13.70 25.99
N ASP A 476 -16.28 12.56 26.56
CA ASP A 476 -14.91 12.07 26.53
C ASP A 476 -14.59 11.38 25.20
N VAL A 477 -15.53 10.62 24.63
CA VAL A 477 -15.42 10.12 23.24
C VAL A 477 -15.37 11.28 22.24
N SER A 478 -16.15 12.34 22.46
CA SER A 478 -16.07 13.56 21.63
C SER A 478 -14.72 14.28 21.78
N ALA A 479 -14.03 14.14 22.91
CA ALA A 479 -12.66 14.62 23.07
C ALA A 479 -11.65 13.73 22.34
N ILE A 480 -11.79 12.40 22.39
CA ILE A 480 -10.96 11.45 21.63
C ILE A 480 -10.97 11.78 20.14
N LEU A 481 -12.14 11.97 19.53
CA LEU A 481 -12.21 12.20 18.09
C LEU A 481 -11.59 13.54 17.66
N ARG A 482 -11.60 14.57 18.53
CA ARG A 482 -10.93 15.84 18.27
C ARG A 482 -9.42 15.78 18.49
N ASN A 483 -8.98 15.10 19.55
CA ASN A 483 -7.58 15.14 20.00
C ASN A 483 -6.72 14.01 19.42
N HIS A 484 -7.34 12.86 19.12
CA HIS A 484 -6.66 11.61 18.76
C HIS A 484 -7.21 10.97 17.46
N GLY A 485 -8.17 11.58 16.77
CA GLY A 485 -8.76 11.03 15.53
C GLY A 485 -7.74 10.73 14.42
N GLN A 486 -6.68 11.53 14.34
CA GLN A 486 -5.55 11.30 13.43
C GLN A 486 -4.70 10.07 13.83
N GLN A 487 -4.39 9.91 15.12
CA GLN A 487 -3.70 8.72 15.63
C GLN A 487 -4.53 7.45 15.44
N LEU A 488 -5.87 7.53 15.62
CA LEU A 488 -6.77 6.41 15.37
C LEU A 488 -6.72 5.97 13.90
N GLY A 489 -6.76 6.91 12.96
CA GLY A 489 -6.52 6.64 11.54
C GLY A 489 -5.15 6.04 11.25
N ALA A 490 -4.09 6.54 11.89
CA ALA A 490 -2.74 6.00 11.77
C ALA A 490 -2.65 4.55 12.28
N MET A 491 -3.29 4.21 13.41
CA MET A 491 -3.30 2.84 13.95
C MET A 491 -4.13 1.87 13.11
N LEU A 492 -5.17 2.35 12.44
CA LEU A 492 -5.89 1.58 11.41
C LEU A 492 -5.01 1.31 10.20
N LYS A 493 -4.23 2.30 9.74
CA LYS A 493 -3.25 2.10 8.67
C LYS A 493 -2.16 1.10 9.06
N VAL A 494 -1.61 1.19 10.27
CA VAL A 494 -0.67 0.18 10.82
C VAL A 494 -1.30 -1.21 10.80
N SER A 495 -2.57 -1.35 11.21
CA SER A 495 -3.27 -2.64 11.22
C SER A 495 -3.47 -3.21 9.81
N PHE A 496 -3.92 -2.38 8.84
CA PHE A 496 -4.05 -2.75 7.44
C PHE A 496 -2.72 -3.19 6.82
N ILE A 497 -1.66 -2.41 7.05
CA ILE A 497 -0.29 -2.71 6.62
C ILE A 497 0.14 -4.09 7.17
N CYS A 498 0.01 -4.31 8.47
CA CYS A 498 0.38 -5.58 9.13
C CYS A 498 -0.35 -6.81 8.57
N VAL A 499 -1.68 -6.74 8.32
CA VAL A 499 -2.42 -7.89 7.76
C VAL A 499 -2.10 -8.10 6.28
N ARG A 500 -1.96 -7.02 5.49
CA ARG A 500 -1.60 -7.09 4.06
C ARG A 500 -0.20 -7.63 3.85
N TRP A 501 0.75 -7.34 4.75
CA TRP A 501 2.13 -7.82 4.66
C TRP A 501 2.25 -9.35 4.66
N LEU A 502 1.27 -10.12 5.20
CA LEU A 502 1.29 -11.59 5.12
C LEU A 502 1.33 -12.10 3.67
N SER A 503 0.59 -11.45 2.76
CA SER A 503 0.37 -11.91 1.37
C SER A 503 1.61 -11.98 0.48
N ILE A 504 2.72 -11.43 0.95
CA ILE A 504 3.69 -10.78 0.06
C ILE A 504 4.99 -11.57 -0.05
N ILE A 505 5.34 -12.39 0.97
CA ILE A 505 6.67 -13.00 1.06
C ILE A 505 6.66 -14.51 1.42
N ARG A 506 7.28 -15.32 0.55
CA ARG A 506 7.68 -16.73 0.77
C ARG A 506 9.15 -16.84 1.26
N ALA A 507 9.64 -15.94 2.12
CA ALA A 507 11.05 -15.86 2.55
C ALA A 507 11.56 -17.06 3.36
N GLU A 508 10.65 -17.86 3.92
CA GLU A 508 10.91 -18.88 4.93
C GLU A 508 10.68 -20.30 4.34
N PRO A 509 11.50 -20.76 3.37
CA PRO A 509 11.31 -22.07 2.77
C PRO A 509 11.54 -23.18 3.79
N ASN A 510 10.65 -24.17 3.78
CA ASN A 510 10.71 -25.39 4.59
C ASN A 510 10.48 -25.22 6.12
N LYS A 511 10.03 -24.04 6.58
CA LYS A 511 9.61 -23.81 7.96
C LYS A 511 8.19 -23.23 7.99
N PHE A 512 7.38 -23.60 9.00
CA PHE A 512 6.09 -22.94 9.21
C PHE A 512 6.30 -21.61 9.96
N VAL A 513 5.63 -20.56 9.50
CA VAL A 513 5.97 -19.15 9.77
C VAL A 513 5.36 -18.63 11.07
N THR A 514 5.54 -19.38 12.17
CA THR A 514 4.78 -19.24 13.43
C THR A 514 4.78 -17.82 13.99
N LEU A 515 5.93 -17.13 14.00
CA LEU A 515 6.03 -15.75 14.48
C LEU A 515 5.17 -14.77 13.67
N ARG A 516 5.29 -14.80 12.33
CA ARG A 516 4.51 -13.95 11.44
C ARG A 516 3.03 -14.31 11.46
N PHE A 517 2.70 -15.59 11.55
CA PHE A 517 1.31 -16.04 11.63
C PHE A 517 0.64 -15.62 12.95
N ALA A 518 1.32 -15.76 14.09
CA ALA A 518 0.84 -15.32 15.40
C ALA A 518 0.55 -13.82 15.44
N HIS A 519 1.44 -13.00 14.87
CA HIS A 519 1.22 -11.57 14.67
C HIS A 519 -0.01 -11.29 13.80
N TYR A 520 -0.05 -11.87 12.59
CA TYR A 520 -1.16 -11.67 11.65
C TYR A 520 -2.52 -12.04 12.23
N VAL A 521 -2.64 -13.21 12.86
CA VAL A 521 -3.93 -13.74 13.32
C VAL A 521 -4.47 -12.97 14.53
N THR A 522 -3.59 -12.51 15.41
CA THR A 522 -3.99 -11.64 16.53
C THR A 522 -4.35 -10.23 16.05
N THR A 523 -3.72 -9.72 14.99
CA THR A 523 -4.18 -8.48 14.32
C THR A 523 -5.55 -8.66 13.67
N LEU A 524 -5.86 -9.81 13.02
CA LEU A 524 -7.21 -10.07 12.51
C LEU A 524 -8.29 -10.05 13.60
N ILE A 525 -7.96 -10.54 14.80
CA ILE A 525 -8.86 -10.48 15.96
C ILE A 525 -9.07 -9.02 16.39
N SER A 526 -7.97 -8.28 16.61
CA SER A 526 -7.99 -6.99 17.29
C SER A 526 -8.29 -5.76 16.42
N MET A 527 -8.04 -5.79 15.10
CA MET A 527 -7.91 -4.55 14.30
C MET A 527 -9.13 -3.63 14.25
N PHE A 528 -10.33 -4.15 14.51
CA PHE A 528 -11.54 -3.33 14.64
C PHE A 528 -11.87 -2.90 16.08
N ASN A 529 -11.27 -3.52 17.11
CA ASN A 529 -11.58 -3.23 18.52
C ASN A 529 -11.46 -1.73 18.90
N PRO A 530 -10.47 -0.95 18.43
CA PRO A 530 -10.40 0.49 18.73
C PRO A 530 -11.60 1.30 18.20
N ILE A 531 -12.12 0.94 17.02
CA ILE A 531 -13.33 1.57 16.45
C ILE A 531 -14.57 1.06 17.18
N MET A 532 -14.67 -0.25 17.38
CA MET A 532 -15.85 -0.87 18.00
C MET A 532 -16.04 -0.36 19.43
N ALA A 533 -15.00 -0.31 20.24
CA ALA A 533 -15.08 0.24 21.60
C ALA A 533 -15.58 1.69 21.62
N ILE A 534 -15.22 2.52 20.63
CA ILE A 534 -15.78 3.88 20.49
C ILE A 534 -17.26 3.83 20.04
N ALA A 535 -17.58 3.07 19.00
CA ALA A 535 -18.93 3.03 18.40
C ALA A 535 -19.98 2.38 19.32
N GLU A 536 -19.61 1.33 20.05
CA GLU A 536 -20.47 0.54 20.94
C GLU A 536 -20.94 1.34 22.17
N THR A 537 -20.27 2.45 22.52
CA THR A 537 -20.74 3.39 23.57
C THR A 537 -22.05 4.10 23.21
N GLY A 538 -22.40 4.20 21.92
CA GLY A 538 -23.48 5.07 21.43
C GLY A 538 -23.21 6.57 21.60
N ALA A 539 -22.03 6.98 22.07
CA ALA A 539 -21.66 8.38 22.33
C ALA A 539 -21.64 9.25 21.07
N VAL A 540 -21.28 8.65 19.93
CA VAL A 540 -21.12 9.29 18.62
C VAL A 540 -21.66 8.33 17.56
N SER A 541 -22.38 8.84 16.56
CA SER A 541 -22.91 7.97 15.49
C SER A 541 -21.76 7.34 14.67
N PRO A 542 -21.90 6.09 14.17
CA PRO A 542 -20.89 5.48 13.30
C PRO A 542 -20.55 6.32 12.07
N GLN A 543 -21.54 7.04 11.53
CA GLN A 543 -21.36 7.99 10.44
C GLN A 543 -20.46 9.17 10.85
N SER A 544 -20.71 9.78 12.01
CA SER A 544 -19.87 10.86 12.55
C SER A 544 -18.44 10.39 12.83
N LEU A 545 -18.29 9.19 13.40
CA LEU A 545 -17.00 8.55 13.67
C LEU A 545 -16.17 8.38 12.38
N VAL A 546 -16.76 7.85 11.31
CA VAL A 546 -16.03 7.62 10.04
C VAL A 546 -15.83 8.90 9.23
N VAL A 547 -16.73 9.90 9.33
CA VAL A 547 -16.48 11.24 8.77
C VAL A 547 -15.31 11.92 9.49
N SER A 548 -15.22 11.82 10.83
CA SER A 548 -14.05 12.28 11.58
C SER A 548 -12.78 11.56 11.13
N LEU A 549 -12.82 10.22 10.98
CA LEU A 549 -11.68 9.47 10.44
C LEU A 549 -11.28 9.95 9.05
N GLN A 550 -12.19 10.05 8.06
CA GLN A 550 -11.85 10.59 6.73
C GLN A 550 -11.17 11.95 6.85
N SER A 551 -11.72 12.87 7.65
CA SER A 551 -11.20 14.23 7.80
C SER A 551 -9.79 14.30 8.39
N CYS A 552 -9.33 13.27 9.11
CA CYS A 552 -8.00 13.19 9.72
C CYS A 552 -7.05 12.16 9.08
N SER A 553 -7.55 11.29 8.20
CA SER A 553 -6.83 10.07 7.78
C SER A 553 -7.09 9.64 6.32
N GLN A 554 -7.65 10.52 5.49
CA GLN A 554 -8.04 10.28 4.09
C GLN A 554 -9.21 9.30 3.90
N LEU A 555 -9.83 9.36 2.72
CA LEU A 555 -10.81 8.36 2.27
C LEU A 555 -10.16 6.98 2.12
N ASN A 556 -8.86 6.91 1.79
CA ASN A 556 -8.20 5.62 1.59
C ASN A 556 -8.17 4.75 2.87
N THR A 557 -8.04 5.35 4.06
CA THR A 557 -8.11 4.60 5.33
C THR A 557 -9.52 4.02 5.58
N VAL A 558 -10.57 4.67 5.07
CA VAL A 558 -11.94 4.11 5.10
C VAL A 558 -12.09 2.95 4.11
N LEU A 559 -11.45 3.02 2.94
CA LEU A 559 -11.39 1.90 1.98
C LEU A 559 -10.57 0.73 2.54
N ASP A 560 -9.49 1.00 3.27
CA ASP A 560 -8.67 0.00 3.97
C ASP A 560 -9.48 -0.76 5.04
N MET A 561 -10.51 -0.16 5.66
CA MET A 561 -11.44 -0.87 6.55
C MET A 561 -12.30 -1.91 5.80
N TYR A 562 -12.81 -1.60 4.60
CA TYR A 562 -13.51 -2.59 3.77
C TYR A 562 -12.57 -3.70 3.28
N ASN A 563 -11.30 -3.37 2.99
CA ASN A 563 -10.27 -4.35 2.67
C ASN A 563 -9.98 -5.29 3.86
N MET A 564 -9.77 -4.75 5.06
CA MET A 564 -9.58 -5.55 6.29
C MET A 564 -10.78 -6.48 6.59
N LEU A 565 -12.01 -6.02 6.34
CA LEU A 565 -13.22 -6.84 6.48
C LEU A 565 -13.23 -8.02 5.50
N ALA A 566 -12.86 -7.79 4.23
CA ALA A 566 -12.77 -8.83 3.21
C ALA A 566 -11.61 -9.83 3.47
N VAL A 567 -10.52 -9.37 4.09
CA VAL A 567 -9.42 -10.22 4.57
C VAL A 567 -9.86 -11.16 5.69
N GLN A 568 -10.67 -10.70 6.66
CA GLN A 568 -11.26 -11.58 7.68
C GLN A 568 -12.17 -12.65 7.08
N ALA A 569 -13.04 -12.27 6.14
CA ALA A 569 -13.95 -13.20 5.48
C ALA A 569 -13.19 -14.29 4.69
N LEU A 570 -12.11 -13.92 3.99
CA LEU A 570 -11.26 -14.91 3.30
C LEU A 570 -10.51 -15.82 4.29
N PHE A 571 -10.08 -15.30 5.44
CA PHE A 571 -9.49 -16.12 6.50
C PHE A 571 -10.49 -17.15 7.04
N VAL A 572 -11.71 -16.73 7.39
CA VAL A 572 -12.77 -17.62 7.88
C VAL A 572 -13.13 -18.67 6.84
N ALA A 573 -13.30 -18.28 5.56
CA ALA A 573 -13.63 -19.19 4.48
C ALA A 573 -12.58 -20.28 4.25
N VAL A 574 -11.28 -19.97 4.35
CA VAL A 574 -10.24 -21.02 4.28
C VAL A 574 -10.25 -21.89 5.54
N MET A 575 -10.31 -21.28 6.72
CA MET A 575 -10.18 -22.00 8.00
C MET A 575 -11.35 -22.92 8.35
N ALA A 576 -12.57 -22.61 7.91
CA ALA A 576 -13.76 -23.44 8.17
C ALA A 576 -13.57 -24.91 7.76
N ASN A 577 -12.88 -25.16 6.65
CA ASN A 577 -12.63 -26.50 6.10
C ASN A 577 -11.82 -27.43 7.02
N PHE A 578 -11.12 -26.85 8.00
CA PHE A 578 -10.28 -27.58 8.94
C PHE A 578 -10.97 -27.86 10.29
N ILE A 579 -12.20 -27.37 10.50
CA ILE A 579 -12.97 -27.55 11.74
C ILE A 579 -13.69 -28.92 11.75
N LYS A 580 -12.94 -30.03 11.75
CA LYS A 580 -13.48 -31.40 11.85
C LYS A 580 -13.16 -32.03 13.23
N ALA A 581 -14.22 -32.42 13.96
CA ALA A 581 -14.21 -33.05 15.31
C ALA A 581 -13.64 -32.15 16.46
N PRO A 582 -13.85 -32.48 17.76
CA PRO A 582 -13.39 -31.62 18.85
C PRO A 582 -11.88 -31.76 19.11
N THR A 583 -11.13 -30.72 18.76
CA THR A 583 -9.68 -30.61 19.00
C THR A 583 -9.35 -30.22 20.45
N SER A 584 -10.01 -30.83 21.43
CA SER A 584 -10.02 -30.42 22.85
C SER A 584 -8.74 -30.71 23.64
N HIS A 585 -7.68 -31.21 23.00
CA HIS A 585 -6.54 -31.81 23.68
C HIS A 585 -5.18 -31.28 23.18
N TRP A 586 -4.83 -30.09 23.70
CA TRP A 586 -3.45 -29.55 23.81
C TRP A 586 -2.81 -28.90 22.57
N GLY A 587 -3.40 -27.78 22.14
CA GLY A 587 -2.70 -26.84 21.26
C GLY A 587 -3.50 -25.57 20.98
N LEU A 588 -4.18 -25.55 19.84
CA LEU A 588 -4.83 -24.39 19.25
C LEU A 588 -6.26 -24.73 18.84
N ASP A 589 -7.26 -24.16 19.52
CA ASP A 589 -8.67 -24.34 19.18
C ASP A 589 -9.01 -23.49 17.95
N LEU A 590 -8.99 -24.14 16.78
CA LEU A 590 -9.31 -23.51 15.51
C LEU A 590 -10.80 -23.11 15.41
N ARG A 591 -11.69 -23.80 16.15
CA ARG A 591 -13.11 -23.42 16.20
C ARG A 591 -13.30 -22.13 16.99
N LEU A 592 -12.63 -21.99 18.14
CA LEU A 592 -12.61 -20.71 18.87
C LEU A 592 -12.05 -19.61 17.97
N LEU A 593 -10.88 -19.81 17.38
CA LEU A 593 -10.24 -18.82 16.51
C LEU A 593 -11.15 -18.34 15.37
N VAL A 594 -11.81 -19.27 14.65
CA VAL A 594 -12.75 -18.91 13.58
C VAL A 594 -13.99 -18.21 14.12
N ASN A 595 -14.53 -18.62 15.27
CA ASN A 595 -15.64 -17.93 15.92
C ASN A 595 -15.27 -16.50 16.34
N THR A 596 -14.09 -16.29 16.93
CA THR A 596 -13.59 -14.99 17.38
C THR A 596 -13.38 -14.04 16.18
N VAL A 597 -12.77 -14.51 15.08
CA VAL A 597 -12.63 -13.69 13.86
C VAL A 597 -13.99 -13.44 13.20
N THR A 598 -14.91 -14.41 13.22
CA THR A 598 -16.29 -14.25 12.74
C THR A 598 -17.06 -13.19 13.55
N ALA A 599 -16.89 -13.15 14.87
CA ALA A 599 -17.49 -12.13 15.73
C ALA A 599 -16.90 -10.73 15.46
N SER A 600 -15.59 -10.63 15.27
CA SER A 600 -14.92 -9.38 14.87
C SER A 600 -15.44 -8.87 13.52
N TYR A 601 -15.52 -9.76 12.51
CA TYR A 601 -16.12 -9.48 11.20
C TYR A 601 -17.57 -9.02 11.30
N THR A 602 -18.40 -9.72 12.08
CA THR A 602 -19.85 -9.44 12.13
C THR A 602 -20.12 -8.05 12.71
N ARG A 603 -19.39 -7.66 13.78
CA ARG A 603 -19.47 -6.31 14.35
C ARG A 603 -18.99 -5.25 13.36
N ALA A 604 -17.82 -5.48 12.74
CA ALA A 604 -17.25 -4.57 11.76
C ALA A 604 -18.15 -4.38 10.53
N ARG A 605 -18.78 -5.45 10.03
CA ARG A 605 -19.72 -5.38 8.91
C ARG A 605 -20.97 -4.56 9.25
N GLY A 606 -21.62 -4.83 10.39
CA GLY A 606 -22.85 -4.11 10.78
C GLY A 606 -22.64 -2.60 10.90
N LEU A 607 -21.43 -2.17 11.29
CA LEU A 607 -21.00 -0.78 11.18
C LEU A 607 -20.80 -0.38 9.70
N LEU A 608 -19.92 -1.07 8.96
CA LEU A 608 -19.43 -0.70 7.63
C LEU A 608 -20.48 -0.67 6.52
N GLU A 609 -21.46 -1.59 6.53
CA GLU A 609 -22.46 -1.71 5.45
C GLU A 609 -23.48 -0.55 5.44
N ASN A 610 -23.63 0.12 6.59
CA ASN A 610 -24.61 1.20 6.79
C ASN A 610 -24.04 2.61 6.56
N LEU A 611 -22.72 2.76 6.41
CA LEU A 611 -22.06 4.07 6.24
C LEU A 611 -22.29 4.66 4.85
N GLN A 612 -22.84 5.88 4.77
CA GLN A 612 -23.13 6.55 3.50
C GLN A 612 -22.23 7.80 3.32
N PRO A 613 -21.68 8.07 2.12
CA PRO A 613 -21.87 7.32 0.87
C PRO A 613 -21.01 6.05 0.76
N TYR A 614 -20.07 5.84 1.70
CA TYR A 614 -18.94 4.92 1.56
C TYR A 614 -19.31 3.49 1.13
N ALA A 615 -20.33 2.88 1.72
CA ALA A 615 -20.77 1.52 1.37
C ALA A 615 -21.28 1.39 -0.08
N THR A 616 -21.74 2.50 -0.69
CA THR A 616 -22.21 2.56 -2.09
C THR A 616 -21.11 2.92 -3.10
N LEU A 617 -19.86 3.12 -2.66
CA LEU A 617 -18.72 3.20 -3.56
C LEU A 617 -18.49 1.82 -4.21
N PRO A 618 -18.26 1.72 -5.55
CA PRO A 618 -18.15 0.44 -6.23
C PRO A 618 -17.15 -0.54 -5.62
N LEU A 619 -16.00 -0.05 -5.13
CA LEU A 619 -15.03 -0.87 -4.40
C LEU A 619 -15.61 -1.44 -3.10
N ALA A 620 -16.20 -0.59 -2.24
CA ALA A 620 -16.78 -1.02 -0.98
C ALA A 620 -17.93 -2.02 -1.20
N THR A 621 -18.79 -1.78 -2.19
CA THR A 621 -19.86 -2.71 -2.60
C THR A 621 -19.29 -4.05 -3.06
N ALA A 622 -18.21 -4.08 -3.85
CA ALA A 622 -17.58 -5.32 -4.30
C ALA A 622 -16.92 -6.11 -3.15
N LEU A 623 -16.29 -5.40 -2.20
CA LEU A 623 -15.68 -6.00 -1.00
C LEU A 623 -16.74 -6.54 -0.03
N LEU A 624 -17.82 -5.81 0.22
CA LEU A 624 -18.97 -6.25 1.03
C LEU A 624 -19.66 -7.48 0.44
N LYS A 625 -19.86 -7.50 -0.89
CA LYS A 625 -20.47 -8.63 -1.60
C LYS A 625 -19.57 -9.87 -1.60
N THR A 626 -18.27 -9.69 -1.83
CA THR A 626 -17.31 -10.82 -1.82
C THR A 626 -17.18 -11.41 -0.42
N SER A 627 -17.08 -10.57 0.61
CA SER A 627 -16.98 -11.03 1.99
C SER A 627 -18.24 -11.74 2.48
N GLU A 628 -19.43 -11.31 2.04
CA GLU A 628 -20.69 -12.01 2.28
C GLU A 628 -20.69 -13.43 1.69
N LEU A 629 -20.35 -13.56 0.42
CA LEU A 629 -20.31 -14.84 -0.29
C LEU A 629 -19.29 -15.80 0.33
N LEU A 630 -18.12 -15.30 0.75
CA LEU A 630 -17.11 -16.09 1.45
C LEU A 630 -17.60 -16.58 2.82
N MET A 631 -18.27 -15.74 3.61
CA MET A 631 -18.82 -16.12 4.91
C MET A 631 -19.99 -17.10 4.81
N LEU A 632 -20.85 -16.95 3.79
CA LEU A 632 -21.94 -17.90 3.52
C LEU A 632 -21.40 -19.26 3.08
N ASP A 633 -20.38 -19.28 2.21
CA ASP A 633 -19.72 -20.53 1.80
C ASP A 633 -19.09 -21.25 3.00
N ALA A 634 -18.43 -20.51 3.90
CA ALA A 634 -17.83 -21.04 5.13
C ALA A 634 -18.84 -21.63 6.14
N GLN A 635 -20.11 -21.22 6.09
CA GLN A 635 -21.17 -21.72 6.97
C GLN A 635 -21.90 -22.93 6.39
N VAL A 636 -22.08 -22.98 5.07
CA VAL A 636 -22.94 -23.96 4.39
C VAL A 636 -22.15 -25.11 3.78
N ASN A 637 -20.94 -24.86 3.29
CA ASN A 637 -20.15 -25.83 2.53
C ASN A 637 -18.90 -26.25 3.32
N THR A 638 -18.70 -27.56 3.47
CA THR A 638 -17.35 -28.10 3.68
C THR A 638 -16.76 -28.34 2.30
N PHE A 639 -15.71 -27.63 1.91
CA PHE A 639 -15.05 -27.89 0.63
C PHE A 639 -14.29 -29.22 0.71
N GLU A 640 -14.64 -30.16 -0.16
CA GLU A 640 -13.98 -31.47 -0.25
C GLU A 640 -13.16 -31.50 -1.55
N PRO A 641 -11.81 -31.52 -1.49
CA PRO A 641 -10.95 -31.52 -2.66
C PRO A 641 -11.01 -32.85 -3.42
N GLU A 642 -10.89 -32.80 -4.74
CA GLU A 642 -10.76 -33.98 -5.59
C GLU A 642 -9.35 -34.59 -5.46
N GLU A 643 -9.24 -35.92 -5.55
CA GLU A 643 -7.95 -36.60 -5.38
C GLU A 643 -6.94 -36.25 -6.49
N GLY A 644 -5.70 -35.96 -6.09
CA GLY A 644 -4.54 -35.82 -6.99
C GLY A 644 -4.07 -34.39 -7.27
N GLU A 645 -4.87 -33.37 -6.97
CA GLU A 645 -4.45 -31.95 -7.09
C GLU A 645 -4.06 -31.32 -5.74
N VAL A 646 -3.73 -30.01 -5.75
CA VAL A 646 -3.42 -29.22 -4.55
C VAL A 646 -4.71 -28.58 -4.02
N PRO A 647 -5.22 -28.96 -2.83
CA PRO A 647 -6.53 -28.50 -2.35
C PRO A 647 -6.71 -26.98 -2.31
N ALA A 648 -5.66 -26.23 -1.92
CA ALA A 648 -5.68 -24.77 -1.90
C ALA A 648 -5.97 -24.12 -3.28
N LYS A 649 -5.55 -24.77 -4.39
CA LYS A 649 -5.81 -24.28 -5.76
C LYS A 649 -7.24 -24.57 -6.20
N GLN A 650 -7.76 -25.74 -5.86
CA GLN A 650 -9.16 -26.07 -6.10
C GLN A 650 -10.08 -25.17 -5.28
N PHE A 651 -9.77 -24.93 -3.99
CA PHE A 651 -10.52 -24.00 -3.15
C PHE A 651 -10.52 -22.56 -3.70
N PHE A 652 -9.36 -22.05 -4.14
CA PHE A 652 -9.27 -20.76 -4.84
C PHE A 652 -10.19 -20.71 -6.09
N THR A 653 -10.26 -21.80 -6.85
CA THR A 653 -11.10 -21.91 -8.05
C THR A 653 -12.59 -22.00 -7.69
N HIS A 654 -12.93 -22.75 -6.63
CA HIS A 654 -14.27 -22.87 -6.07
C HIS A 654 -14.80 -21.52 -5.59
N ILE A 655 -14.09 -20.79 -4.72
CA ILE A 655 -14.57 -19.47 -4.25
C ILE A 655 -14.64 -18.44 -5.39
N LYS A 656 -13.71 -18.50 -6.35
CA LYS A 656 -13.74 -17.66 -7.55
C LYS A 656 -14.97 -17.94 -8.42
N SER A 657 -15.49 -19.17 -8.43
CA SER A 657 -16.73 -19.51 -9.15
C SER A 657 -18.01 -19.00 -8.47
N LYS A 658 -17.97 -18.71 -7.16
CA LYS A 658 -19.11 -18.15 -6.39
C LYS A 658 -19.35 -16.67 -6.65
N VAL A 659 -18.33 -15.93 -7.07
CA VAL A 659 -18.34 -14.47 -7.23
C VAL A 659 -18.38 -14.13 -8.72
N ASP A 660 -19.20 -13.14 -9.11
CA ASP A 660 -19.19 -12.71 -10.51
C ASP A 660 -17.84 -12.08 -10.90
N LYS A 661 -17.45 -12.24 -12.17
CA LYS A 661 -16.13 -11.81 -12.66
C LYS A 661 -15.81 -10.34 -12.39
N SER A 662 -16.81 -9.44 -12.41
CA SER A 662 -16.57 -8.01 -12.18
C SER A 662 -16.24 -7.76 -10.71
N THR A 663 -17.07 -8.30 -9.81
CA THR A 663 -16.87 -8.22 -8.36
C THR A 663 -15.54 -8.88 -7.94
N TRP A 664 -15.25 -10.07 -8.48
CA TRP A 664 -14.01 -10.81 -8.20
C TRP A 664 -12.77 -10.03 -8.61
N ASN A 665 -12.76 -9.48 -9.84
CA ASN A 665 -11.64 -8.68 -10.33
C ASN A 665 -11.37 -7.47 -9.41
N THR A 666 -12.42 -6.71 -9.04
CA THR A 666 -12.29 -5.55 -8.13
C THR A 666 -11.72 -5.95 -6.76
N PHE A 667 -12.21 -7.05 -6.17
CA PHE A 667 -11.70 -7.60 -4.90
C PHE A 667 -10.22 -8.01 -4.99
N VAL A 668 -9.85 -8.79 -6.02
CA VAL A 668 -8.48 -9.25 -6.21
C VAL A 668 -7.52 -8.10 -6.49
N GLN A 669 -7.89 -7.16 -7.36
CA GLN A 669 -7.02 -6.03 -7.73
C GLN A 669 -6.79 -5.06 -6.56
N SER A 670 -7.78 -4.88 -5.67
CA SER A 670 -7.60 -4.06 -4.47
C SER A 670 -6.67 -4.70 -3.44
N LEU A 671 -6.89 -5.97 -3.09
CA LEU A 671 -6.18 -6.64 -1.99
C LEU A 671 -4.85 -7.29 -2.38
N PHE A 672 -4.76 -7.81 -3.61
CA PHE A 672 -3.67 -8.68 -4.05
C PHE A 672 -3.05 -8.24 -5.39
N GLY A 673 -3.68 -7.29 -6.09
CA GLY A 673 -3.30 -6.81 -7.42
C GLY A 673 -3.58 -7.80 -8.56
N MET A 674 -3.34 -9.09 -8.34
CA MET A 674 -3.54 -10.14 -9.35
C MET A 674 -3.93 -11.50 -8.75
N ASP A 675 -4.60 -12.34 -9.56
CA ASP A 675 -5.10 -13.67 -9.16
C ASP A 675 -4.01 -14.58 -8.58
N SER A 676 -2.78 -14.54 -9.10
CA SER A 676 -1.69 -15.38 -8.61
C SER A 676 -1.26 -15.00 -7.19
N THR A 677 -1.29 -13.73 -6.82
CA THR A 677 -1.02 -13.26 -5.45
C THR A 677 -2.15 -13.68 -4.50
N ALA A 678 -3.42 -13.58 -4.94
CA ALA A 678 -4.56 -14.08 -4.17
C ALA A 678 -4.49 -15.61 -3.96
N SER A 679 -4.12 -16.37 -4.99
CA SER A 679 -3.91 -17.82 -4.92
C SER A 679 -2.73 -18.18 -4.01
N ASN A 680 -1.60 -17.46 -4.08
CA ASN A 680 -0.45 -17.60 -3.19
C ASN A 680 -0.83 -17.38 -1.71
N TYR A 681 -1.66 -16.37 -1.43
CA TYR A 681 -2.16 -16.05 -0.09
C TYR A 681 -3.04 -17.17 0.47
N ILE A 682 -3.98 -17.70 -0.33
CA ILE A 682 -4.77 -18.87 0.06
C ILE A 682 -3.88 -20.09 0.30
N GLU A 683 -2.82 -20.31 -0.49
CA GLU A 683 -1.86 -21.38 -0.23
C GLU A 683 -1.18 -21.22 1.14
N GLN A 684 -0.88 -19.98 1.59
CA GLN A 684 -0.31 -19.76 2.94
C GLN A 684 -1.33 -20.04 4.05
N LEU A 685 -2.58 -19.61 3.89
CA LEU A 685 -3.64 -19.89 4.86
C LEU A 685 -3.95 -21.40 4.94
N TRP A 686 -4.04 -22.08 3.79
CA TRP A 686 -4.29 -23.52 3.72
C TRP A 686 -3.19 -24.32 4.44
N ARG A 687 -1.92 -23.95 4.22
CA ARG A 687 -0.76 -24.52 4.94
C ARG A 687 -0.86 -24.35 6.46
N PHE A 688 -1.39 -23.25 6.98
CA PHE A 688 -1.64 -23.12 8.42
C PHE A 688 -2.73 -24.08 8.91
N GLY A 689 -3.83 -24.23 8.16
CA GLY A 689 -4.87 -25.20 8.47
C GLY A 689 -4.34 -26.64 8.52
N ASP A 690 -3.51 -27.02 7.55
CA ASP A 690 -2.81 -28.31 7.54
C ASP A 690 -1.91 -28.48 8.78
N VAL A 691 -1.12 -27.46 9.14
CA VAL A 691 -0.25 -27.49 10.32
C VAL A 691 -1.07 -27.59 11.62
N ALA A 692 -2.15 -26.82 11.78
CA ALA A 692 -3.02 -26.89 12.95
C ALA A 692 -3.68 -28.28 13.08
N LYS A 693 -4.07 -28.89 11.96
CA LYS A 693 -4.59 -30.26 11.90
C LYS A 693 -3.53 -31.33 12.24
N LEU A 694 -2.26 -31.11 11.91
CA LEU A 694 -1.15 -32.02 12.23
C LEU A 694 -0.62 -31.86 13.67
N HIS A 695 -0.81 -30.69 14.28
CA HIS A 695 -0.30 -30.33 15.61
C HIS A 695 -1.35 -30.42 16.73
N GLN A 696 -2.45 -31.17 16.55
CA GLN A 696 -3.58 -31.20 17.50
C GLN A 696 -3.18 -31.42 18.98
N GLU A 697 -2.15 -32.25 19.24
CA GLU A 697 -1.63 -32.57 20.59
C GLU A 697 -0.24 -31.94 20.88
N LYS A 698 0.30 -31.10 19.99
CA LYS A 698 1.70 -30.63 20.05
C LYS A 698 1.82 -29.11 20.03
N PRO A 699 2.54 -28.49 20.97
CA PRO A 699 2.72 -27.04 21.03
C PRO A 699 3.32 -26.49 19.73
N ILE A 700 2.73 -25.42 19.21
CA ILE A 700 3.19 -24.70 18.02
C ILE A 700 4.10 -23.55 18.49
N PHE A 701 5.41 -23.81 18.57
CA PHE A 701 6.37 -22.85 19.10
C PHE A 701 6.54 -21.60 18.20
N ILE A 702 6.43 -20.42 18.80
CA ILE A 702 6.79 -19.11 18.22
C ILE A 702 8.25 -18.79 18.55
N THR A 703 8.67 -19.03 19.79
CA THR A 703 10.07 -18.98 20.22
C THR A 703 10.36 -20.17 21.16
N LYS A 704 11.53 -20.21 21.78
CA LYS A 704 11.87 -21.19 22.84
C LYS A 704 10.95 -21.10 24.07
N THR A 705 10.20 -20.01 24.23
CA THR A 705 9.30 -19.76 25.38
C THR A 705 7.86 -19.46 24.95
N LEU A 706 7.63 -18.81 23.81
CA LEU A 706 6.30 -18.46 23.32
C LEU A 706 5.68 -19.61 22.51
N VAL A 707 4.43 -19.96 22.80
CA VAL A 707 3.66 -21.01 22.11
C VAL A 707 2.34 -20.44 21.59
N LEU A 708 2.12 -20.56 20.28
CA LEU A 708 0.83 -20.25 19.65
C LEU A 708 -0.20 -21.26 20.15
N SER A 709 -1.12 -20.78 20.98
CA SER A 709 -2.08 -21.60 21.73
C SER A 709 -3.40 -20.86 21.92
N THR A 710 -4.44 -21.59 22.33
CA THR A 710 -5.76 -21.01 22.66
C THR A 710 -5.65 -19.93 23.76
N ALA A 711 -4.75 -20.10 24.73
CA ALA A 711 -4.53 -19.10 25.78
C ALA A 711 -3.92 -17.81 25.21
N PHE A 712 -2.83 -17.94 24.44
CA PHE A 712 -2.16 -16.83 23.77
C PHE A 712 -3.13 -16.04 22.85
N LEU A 713 -4.04 -16.69 22.13
CA LEU A 713 -5.02 -15.98 21.30
C LEU A 713 -6.03 -15.16 22.14
N ARG A 714 -6.45 -15.65 23.31
CA ARG A 714 -7.43 -14.98 24.18
C ARG A 714 -6.93 -13.66 24.75
N GLU A 715 -5.61 -13.51 24.92
CA GLU A 715 -4.98 -12.24 25.31
C GLU A 715 -5.31 -11.08 24.33
N PHE A 716 -5.67 -11.39 23.08
CA PHE A 716 -5.91 -10.40 22.03
C PHE A 716 -7.39 -10.17 21.70
N GLU A 717 -8.33 -10.94 22.28
CA GLU A 717 -9.77 -10.85 21.95
C GLU A 717 -10.37 -9.47 22.25
N HIS A 718 -9.95 -8.84 23.34
CA HIS A 718 -10.34 -7.49 23.74
C HIS A 718 -9.21 -6.45 23.62
N SER A 719 -8.03 -6.85 23.11
CA SER A 719 -6.91 -5.93 22.92
C SER A 719 -7.19 -4.95 21.78
N TYR A 720 -6.63 -3.74 21.89
CA TYR A 720 -6.64 -2.72 20.84
C TYR A 720 -5.55 -2.94 19.77
N ARG A 721 -4.58 -3.84 20.00
CA ARG A 721 -3.57 -4.28 19.01
C ARG A 721 -3.32 -5.78 19.05
N GLY A 722 -2.83 -6.34 17.95
CA GLY A 722 -2.36 -7.71 17.88
C GLY A 722 -0.99 -7.90 18.55
N PHE A 723 -0.44 -9.11 18.47
CA PHE A 723 0.88 -9.44 18.99
C PHE A 723 1.98 -8.72 18.19
N TRP A 724 2.52 -7.65 18.76
CA TRP A 724 3.70 -6.97 18.24
C TRP A 724 4.96 -7.56 18.89
N PHE A 725 5.92 -7.97 18.06
CA PHE A 725 7.09 -8.71 18.52
C PHE A 725 8.38 -7.91 18.38
N SER A 726 9.31 -8.10 19.32
CA SER A 726 10.60 -7.42 19.33
C SER A 726 11.62 -8.14 18.44
N LYS A 727 12.73 -7.45 18.14
CA LYS A 727 13.91 -8.04 17.48
C LYS A 727 14.43 -9.30 18.19
N GLN A 728 14.34 -9.35 19.53
CA GLN A 728 14.71 -10.52 20.32
C GLN A 728 13.81 -11.74 20.00
N HIS A 729 12.52 -11.54 19.76
CA HIS A 729 11.63 -12.62 19.30
C HIS A 729 12.00 -13.11 17.90
N VAL A 730 12.44 -12.22 17.00
CA VAL A 730 12.94 -12.61 15.67
C VAL A 730 14.20 -13.49 15.79
N GLU A 731 15.13 -13.09 16.66
CA GLU A 731 16.38 -13.81 16.88
C GLU A 731 16.12 -15.20 17.49
N GLN A 732 15.29 -15.29 18.54
CA GLN A 732 14.87 -16.58 19.11
C GLN A 732 14.08 -17.45 18.11
N TYR A 733 13.21 -16.86 17.28
CA TYR A 733 12.47 -17.60 16.26
C TYR A 733 13.40 -18.18 15.21
N LEU A 734 14.47 -17.48 14.81
CA LEU A 734 15.47 -17.98 13.87
C LEU A 734 16.46 -18.97 14.51
N GLU A 735 16.42 -19.20 15.82
CA GLU A 735 17.14 -20.28 16.51
C GLU A 735 16.34 -21.59 16.61
N LEU A 736 15.04 -21.57 16.30
CA LEU A 736 14.19 -22.75 16.10
C LEU A 736 14.35 -23.35 14.69
#